data_AF-A0A9D8NTT7-F1
#
_entry.id   AF-A0A9D8NTT7-F1
#
_cell.length_a   1.000
_cell.length_b   1.000
_cell.length_c   1.000
_cell.angle_alpha   90.00
_cell.angle_beta   90.00
_cell.angle_gamma   90.00
#
_symmetry.space_group_name_H-M   'P 1'
#
loop_
_entity.id
_entity.type
_entity.pdbx_description
1 polymer ?
#
loop_
_entity_poly.entity_id
_entity_poly.type
_entity_poly.pdbx_seq_one_letter_code
_entity_poly.pdbx_strand_id
1 'polypeptide(L)'
;MDIHILESELRACHPGALLAAPRILEKATARGGALSGSSVAMARGYVVMPRQDLFRRVEPGELGITPTLALPEIVYLIARPTDDDIARTRSHPSLGQQPPREEIDRQERESRRLRERCGKLLFQALVEEALTGPGWNTAEAAATLGMLDIVAREEIRATLEAEGRLDHGAADEELARELLVYLALLDTLEAVRLPICLPILDRELLARLMRRLKGFVNLAGLAAQCRPLLVSDGDKADTEVEPDPYVLQLEASAERCHAARDLVGAACAMIQVARLSTGDRSSRAEDLARSHLRELAAGLAGPLHLAPADVARLETRLYPVLEKADQGRFITNEHRLLLELQAIMSESERPARSLDIYRWLTSAGTRPVSRQLPHQDMVQASRRLQAVLRYLPGVRVDEADSAALRDIFRGSLATCRDALRDRFQPFLEDALDDVGLQPRHPLERVSRRKLVRELIDRILADGYFSYFDVRDAISRNSIKLPDITERGEWGADDPLLRLDRHLTFKFEGIYQSGQFHAKALQNLTSALFGTHWGRLFWSYVVAPYGIALLLVSIGIILARHLPGGGGKQDEVSPVGSLLSWLWIGVIGTALSYTLANDSLRSRVASWLLWAASGLHWLVEDLPVLLARHPAFRAAVLVPLRLAWYLAVKPGLAILALHVFTPLVIPNLVIGAATWFLLALVMTTRPFLLLDRRLAEIVVDFVHAVRAGLVGRLFEAFDRIYKTLFKAVETALVRADEALRSRSDDSGAMTALRASASLVWVPLRATGRLLFVVLIEPMIHPLKLPVCFVAAKVLYPVLGPMGTESWIPAMAPLTGYWPAMTIVTTVIFLMPNVFGFLFWEFRENRGLYEANRPGRPRTAPAGPDGEDMRALMEPGWHGGTLPRIFSRLRRAGRPAAEGGDRARERQALKQLEDVRESVAHFLRRNLVDPLAVSPGWAGDDPRQWSRPLEVGAVSLSTHRVRGHLVSDDGHPALCVTFEFRGGSLWAHVAAGAWLAGLPAERRQGVALAVAWCLCAAGTQLNDEQVEGILGAGSGALVSSEQALHLSVGGRELRYRLDSRHDEWAITRESDMPDRQPVVVRPAWSLRFQDMPWRYDDFTARWRTPAPAGAGTTLDLAGQEIRLVSTEQPE
;
A
#
# COMPACT_ATOMS: atom_id res chain seq x y z
N MET A 1 -29.20 -5.93 -30.86
CA MET A 1 -29.76 -4.56 -30.99
C MET A 1 -29.25 -3.91 -32.27
N ASP A 2 -30.07 -3.13 -32.97
CA ASP A 2 -29.66 -2.37 -34.15
C ASP A 2 -29.29 -0.93 -33.76
N ILE A 3 -28.23 -0.37 -34.35
CA ILE A 3 -27.70 0.95 -33.96
C ILE A 3 -28.68 2.08 -34.27
N HIS A 4 -29.49 1.91 -35.32
CA HIS A 4 -30.53 2.86 -35.69
C HIS A 4 -31.64 2.96 -34.64
N ILE A 5 -31.93 1.89 -33.90
CA ILE A 5 -32.91 1.90 -32.80
C ILE A 5 -32.37 2.76 -31.65
N LEU A 6 -31.12 2.54 -31.25
CA LEU A 6 -30.46 3.33 -30.20
C LEU A 6 -30.37 4.82 -30.59
N GLU A 7 -30.07 5.13 -31.84
CA GLU A 7 -30.03 6.50 -32.35
C GLU A 7 -31.42 7.16 -32.36
N SER A 8 -32.47 6.41 -32.69
CA SER A 8 -33.86 6.90 -32.65
C SER A 8 -34.33 7.18 -31.21
N GLU A 9 -33.99 6.30 -30.26
CA GLU A 9 -34.30 6.47 -28.83
C GLU A 9 -33.53 7.67 -28.24
N LEU A 10 -32.27 7.88 -28.65
CA LEU A 10 -31.47 9.04 -28.25
C LEU A 10 -32.08 10.36 -28.76
N ARG A 11 -32.52 10.40 -30.04
CA ARG A 11 -33.16 11.58 -30.63
C ARG A 11 -34.56 11.85 -30.06
N ALA A 12 -35.27 10.81 -29.62
CA ALA A 12 -36.53 10.96 -28.92
C ALA A 12 -36.36 11.67 -27.56
N CYS A 13 -35.20 11.50 -26.91
CA CYS A 13 -34.85 12.23 -25.69
C CYS A 13 -34.48 13.69 -25.99
N HIS A 14 -33.68 13.95 -27.03
CA HIS A 14 -33.35 15.29 -27.48
C HIS A 14 -33.07 15.36 -29.00
N PRO A 15 -33.74 16.25 -29.78
CA PRO A 15 -33.63 16.27 -31.25
C PRO A 15 -32.24 16.63 -31.79
N GLY A 16 -31.41 17.30 -30.97
CA GLY A 16 -30.01 17.64 -31.30
C GLY A 16 -28.96 16.60 -30.88
N ALA A 17 -29.36 15.44 -30.33
CA ALA A 17 -28.43 14.40 -29.87
C ALA A 17 -28.09 13.39 -30.97
N LEU A 18 -26.79 13.18 -31.20
CA LEU A 18 -26.26 12.37 -32.30
C LEU A 18 -25.17 11.42 -31.81
N LEU A 19 -25.13 10.20 -32.35
CA LEU A 19 -24.05 9.26 -32.11
C LEU A 19 -22.87 9.59 -33.04
N ALA A 20 -21.70 9.85 -32.48
CA ALA A 20 -20.49 10.22 -33.20
C ALA A 20 -19.37 9.20 -32.98
N ALA A 21 -18.68 8.82 -34.05
CA ALA A 21 -17.49 7.99 -33.95
C ALA A 21 -16.37 8.72 -33.17
N PRO A 22 -15.46 8.01 -32.46
CA PRO A 22 -14.43 8.66 -31.66
C PRO A 22 -13.55 9.66 -32.43
N ARG A 23 -13.25 9.39 -33.71
CA ARG A 23 -12.53 10.31 -34.61
C ARG A 23 -13.27 11.62 -34.86
N ILE A 24 -14.60 11.61 -34.85
CA ILE A 24 -15.44 12.80 -35.05
C ILE A 24 -15.42 13.67 -33.79
N LEU A 25 -15.46 13.05 -32.60
CA LEU A 25 -15.29 13.75 -31.31
C LEU A 25 -13.90 14.43 -31.22
N GLU A 26 -12.85 13.77 -31.69
CA GLU A 26 -11.50 14.37 -31.78
C GLU A 26 -11.47 15.57 -32.73
N LYS A 27 -12.03 15.43 -33.94
CA LYS A 27 -12.11 16.53 -34.93
C LYS A 27 -12.92 17.71 -34.39
N ALA A 28 -14.04 17.43 -33.73
CA ALA A 28 -14.91 18.46 -33.16
C ALA A 28 -14.21 19.30 -32.09
N THR A 29 -13.22 18.73 -31.38
CA THR A 29 -12.52 19.39 -30.26
C THR A 29 -11.11 19.90 -30.58
N ALA A 30 -10.60 19.66 -31.78
CA ALA A 30 -9.28 20.16 -32.20
C ALA A 30 -9.22 21.70 -32.20
N ARG A 31 -8.27 22.28 -31.46
CA ARG A 31 -7.97 23.73 -31.46
C ARG A 31 -6.82 24.01 -32.45
N GLY A 32 -7.07 24.79 -33.51
CA GLY A 32 -6.02 25.43 -34.31
C GLY A 32 -5.20 24.53 -35.24
N GLY A 33 -5.84 23.83 -36.19
CA GLY A 33 -5.17 23.24 -37.37
C GLY A 33 -4.23 22.04 -37.12
N ALA A 34 -4.00 21.63 -35.87
CA ALA A 34 -3.33 20.39 -35.54
C ALA A 34 -4.34 19.26 -35.35
N LEU A 35 -4.11 18.10 -35.99
CA LEU A 35 -4.83 16.83 -35.78
C LEU A 35 -4.51 16.19 -34.41
N SER A 36 -4.46 16.99 -33.35
CA SER A 36 -4.37 16.55 -31.96
C SER A 36 -5.61 17.08 -31.27
N GLY A 37 -6.68 16.29 -31.25
CA GLY A 37 -7.87 16.57 -30.42
C GLY A 37 -7.50 16.59 -28.93
N SER A 38 -8.34 17.21 -28.10
CA SER A 38 -8.21 17.08 -26.65
C SER A 38 -8.46 15.62 -26.25
N SER A 39 -7.49 14.98 -25.58
CA SER A 39 -7.60 13.60 -25.08
C SER A 39 -8.79 13.41 -24.13
N VAL A 40 -9.23 14.50 -23.50
CA VAL A 40 -10.33 14.55 -22.54
C VAL A 40 -11.69 14.43 -23.21
N ALA A 41 -11.88 14.99 -24.42
CA ALA A 41 -13.15 14.84 -25.14
C ALA A 41 -13.44 13.38 -25.50
N MET A 42 -12.40 12.62 -25.86
CA MET A 42 -12.48 11.19 -26.08
C MET A 42 -12.80 10.40 -24.81
N ALA A 43 -12.21 10.79 -23.68
CA ALA A 43 -12.42 10.11 -22.40
C ALA A 43 -13.78 10.45 -21.75
N ARG A 44 -14.27 11.69 -21.89
CA ARG A 44 -15.62 12.12 -21.47
C ARG A 44 -16.72 11.44 -22.29
N GLY A 45 -16.46 11.18 -23.57
CA GLY A 45 -17.39 10.48 -24.46
C GLY A 45 -18.59 11.31 -24.92
N TYR A 46 -18.58 12.63 -24.72
CA TYR A 46 -19.55 13.55 -25.30
C TYR A 46 -18.95 14.94 -25.57
N VAL A 47 -19.56 15.70 -26.47
CA VAL A 47 -19.20 17.09 -26.79
C VAL A 47 -20.48 17.91 -27.02
N VAL A 48 -20.58 19.07 -26.37
CA VAL A 48 -21.63 20.07 -26.59
C VAL A 48 -21.03 21.23 -27.38
N MET A 49 -21.64 21.59 -28.51
CA MET A 49 -21.16 22.75 -29.27
C MET A 49 -22.24 23.37 -30.17
N PRO A 50 -22.09 24.65 -30.56
CA PRO A 50 -22.95 25.27 -31.55
C PRO A 50 -22.82 24.58 -32.91
N ARG A 51 -23.96 24.43 -33.60
CA ARG A 51 -24.06 23.85 -34.95
C ARG A 51 -23.10 24.51 -35.94
N GLN A 52 -22.93 25.83 -35.86
CA GLN A 52 -22.05 26.58 -36.75
C GLN A 52 -20.58 26.17 -36.58
N ASP A 53 -20.14 25.93 -35.34
CA ASP A 53 -18.76 25.52 -35.05
C ASP A 53 -18.51 24.05 -35.36
N LEU A 54 -19.53 23.20 -35.22
CA LEU A 54 -19.48 21.82 -35.67
C LEU A 54 -19.25 21.72 -37.19
N PHE A 55 -20.05 22.43 -37.98
CA PHE A 55 -19.94 22.40 -39.44
C PHE A 55 -18.70 23.11 -40.01
N ARG A 56 -18.01 23.92 -39.20
CA ARG A 56 -16.66 24.40 -39.54
C ARG A 56 -15.58 23.32 -39.45
N ARG A 57 -15.83 22.24 -38.72
CA ARG A 57 -14.83 21.20 -38.37
C ARG A 57 -15.15 19.82 -38.93
N VAL A 58 -16.43 19.50 -39.10
CA VAL A 58 -16.92 18.17 -39.50
C VAL A 58 -17.97 18.35 -40.61
N GLU A 59 -17.79 17.63 -41.71
CA GLU A 59 -18.76 17.65 -42.81
C GLU A 59 -20.03 16.86 -42.44
N PRO A 60 -21.23 17.30 -42.88
CA PRO A 60 -22.50 16.61 -42.57
C PRO A 60 -22.52 15.12 -42.96
N GLY A 61 -21.82 14.75 -44.04
CA GLY A 61 -21.70 13.36 -44.49
C GLY A 61 -20.89 12.47 -43.54
N GLU A 62 -19.94 13.03 -42.78
CA GLU A 62 -19.17 12.28 -41.78
C GLU A 62 -20.01 11.92 -40.56
N LEU A 63 -21.08 12.68 -40.26
CA LEU A 63 -21.99 12.45 -39.14
C LEU A 63 -23.05 11.37 -39.43
N GLY A 64 -23.13 10.85 -40.66
CA GLY A 64 -24.13 9.85 -41.05
C GLY A 64 -25.56 10.41 -41.14
N ILE A 65 -25.70 11.73 -41.32
CA ILE A 65 -26.98 12.44 -41.32
C ILE A 65 -27.36 12.83 -42.75
N THR A 66 -28.65 12.72 -43.09
CA THR A 66 -29.19 13.21 -44.36
C THR A 66 -29.09 14.74 -44.44
N PRO A 67 -28.63 15.33 -45.57
CA PRO A 67 -28.42 16.79 -45.73
C PRO A 67 -29.66 17.67 -45.46
N THR A 68 -30.84 17.07 -45.40
CA THR A 68 -32.14 17.72 -45.15
C THR A 68 -32.53 17.80 -43.67
N LEU A 69 -31.76 17.21 -42.75
CA LEU A 69 -32.08 17.21 -41.32
C LEU A 69 -31.79 18.58 -40.69
N ALA A 70 -32.82 19.26 -40.19
CA ALA A 70 -32.68 20.52 -39.46
C ALA A 70 -32.19 20.27 -38.02
N LEU A 71 -30.88 20.41 -37.79
CA LEU A 71 -30.31 20.34 -36.44
C LEU A 71 -30.58 21.63 -35.65
N PRO A 72 -30.84 21.54 -34.34
CA PRO A 72 -30.94 22.69 -33.44
C PRO A 72 -29.66 23.55 -33.39
N GLU A 73 -29.73 24.72 -32.77
CA GLU A 73 -28.59 25.63 -32.66
C GLU A 73 -27.42 25.02 -31.85
N ILE A 74 -27.72 24.25 -30.81
CA ILE A 74 -26.77 23.46 -30.04
C ILE A 74 -26.91 21.97 -30.40
N VAL A 75 -25.77 21.31 -30.61
CA VAL A 75 -25.68 19.91 -30.99
C VAL A 75 -24.91 19.12 -29.93
N TYR A 76 -25.40 17.93 -29.62
CA TYR A 76 -24.84 17.02 -28.63
C TYR A 76 -24.27 15.79 -29.32
N LEU A 77 -22.94 15.71 -29.39
CA LEU A 77 -22.26 14.54 -29.93
C LEU A 77 -22.00 13.55 -28.79
N ILE A 78 -22.59 12.36 -28.87
CA ILE A 78 -22.43 11.27 -27.90
C ILE A 78 -21.57 10.18 -28.52
N ALA A 79 -20.59 9.64 -27.80
CA ALA A 79 -19.71 8.60 -28.32
C ALA A 79 -20.49 7.35 -28.74
N ARG A 80 -20.28 6.94 -29.99
CA ARG A 80 -20.86 5.72 -30.56
C ARG A 80 -20.26 4.47 -29.87
N PRO A 81 -21.09 3.49 -29.47
CA PRO A 81 -20.62 2.19 -28.98
C PRO A 81 -19.72 1.48 -30.01
N THR A 82 -18.79 0.63 -29.54
CA THR A 82 -17.88 -0.09 -30.44
C THR A 82 -18.61 -1.20 -31.19
N ASP A 83 -18.09 -1.65 -32.33
CA ASP A 83 -18.70 -2.73 -33.11
C ASP A 83 -18.74 -4.05 -32.31
N ASP A 84 -17.77 -4.26 -31.42
CA ASP A 84 -17.75 -5.38 -30.46
C ASP A 84 -18.89 -5.26 -29.43
N ASP A 85 -19.14 -4.05 -28.90
CA ASP A 85 -20.25 -3.81 -27.97
C ASP A 85 -21.60 -4.10 -28.64
N ILE A 86 -21.74 -3.76 -29.92
CA ILE A 86 -22.95 -4.01 -30.71
C ILE A 86 -23.08 -5.50 -31.03
N ALA A 87 -21.98 -6.18 -31.37
CA ALA A 87 -21.96 -7.61 -31.67
C ALA A 87 -22.44 -8.45 -30.47
N ARG A 88 -22.09 -8.07 -29.24
CA ARG A 88 -22.57 -8.73 -28.00
C ARG A 88 -24.09 -8.67 -27.80
N THR A 89 -24.79 -7.79 -28.50
CA THR A 89 -26.25 -7.69 -28.47
C THR A 89 -26.95 -8.51 -29.55
N ARG A 90 -26.21 -9.29 -30.36
CA ARG A 90 -26.73 -10.09 -31.48
C ARG A 90 -26.46 -11.58 -31.24
N SER A 91 -27.43 -12.45 -31.52
CA SER A 91 -27.22 -13.91 -31.58
C SER A 91 -26.54 -14.32 -32.88
N HIS A 92 -25.66 -15.32 -32.82
CA HIS A 92 -25.42 -16.22 -33.94
C HIS A 92 -26.31 -17.47 -33.77
N PRO A 93 -27.53 -17.50 -34.34
CA PRO A 93 -28.28 -18.74 -34.35
C PRO A 93 -27.58 -19.74 -35.26
N SER A 94 -27.21 -20.90 -34.73
CA SER A 94 -27.04 -22.09 -35.56
C SER A 94 -28.41 -22.41 -36.16
N LEU A 95 -28.45 -22.50 -37.49
CA LEU A 95 -29.64 -22.68 -38.33
C LEU A 95 -30.76 -23.51 -37.66
N GLY A 96 -31.86 -22.86 -37.29
CA GLY A 96 -33.15 -23.49 -37.00
C GLY A 96 -33.55 -23.74 -35.53
N GLN A 97 -32.73 -23.40 -34.53
CA GLN A 97 -33.10 -23.56 -33.11
C GLN A 97 -33.33 -22.21 -32.40
N GLN A 98 -34.35 -22.14 -31.53
CA GLN A 98 -34.53 -20.99 -30.64
C GLN A 98 -33.32 -20.89 -29.69
N PRO A 99 -32.75 -19.69 -29.48
CA PRO A 99 -31.63 -19.52 -28.57
C PRO A 99 -32.05 -19.87 -27.13
N PRO A 100 -31.17 -20.50 -26.33
CA PRO A 100 -31.46 -20.85 -24.94
C PRO A 100 -31.81 -19.60 -24.13
N ARG A 101 -32.69 -19.74 -23.12
CA ARG A 101 -33.17 -18.62 -22.28
C ARG A 101 -32.03 -17.77 -21.70
N GLU A 102 -30.93 -18.40 -21.31
CA GLU A 102 -29.74 -17.71 -20.80
C GLU A 102 -29.12 -16.73 -21.81
N GLU A 103 -29.16 -17.07 -23.11
CA GLU A 103 -28.60 -16.22 -24.18
C GLU A 103 -29.53 -15.03 -24.46
N ILE A 104 -30.84 -15.23 -24.40
CA ILE A 104 -31.85 -14.16 -24.51
C ILE A 104 -31.70 -13.18 -23.33
N ASP A 105 -31.59 -13.71 -22.11
CA ASP A 105 -31.41 -12.87 -20.92
C ASP A 105 -30.07 -12.14 -20.92
N ARG A 106 -29.02 -12.72 -21.53
CA ARG A 106 -27.73 -12.04 -21.75
C ARG A 106 -27.88 -10.89 -22.75
N GLN A 107 -28.60 -11.10 -23.85
CA GLN A 107 -28.83 -10.08 -24.87
C GLN A 107 -29.65 -8.89 -24.37
N GLU A 108 -30.71 -9.16 -23.61
CA GLU A 108 -31.51 -8.11 -22.99
C GLU A 108 -30.66 -7.30 -22.02
N ARG A 109 -29.82 -7.97 -21.21
CA ARG A 109 -28.86 -7.31 -20.32
C ARG A 109 -27.88 -6.42 -21.10
N GLU A 110 -27.25 -6.91 -22.17
CA GLU A 110 -26.30 -6.12 -22.97
C GLU A 110 -26.97 -4.93 -23.70
N SER A 111 -28.19 -5.11 -24.20
CA SER A 111 -28.94 -4.04 -24.86
C SER A 111 -29.35 -2.93 -23.89
N ARG A 112 -29.77 -3.30 -22.66
CA ARG A 112 -30.06 -2.33 -21.59
C ARG A 112 -28.83 -1.55 -21.16
N ARG A 113 -27.67 -2.23 -21.05
CA ARG A 113 -26.39 -1.60 -20.71
C ARG A 113 -26.02 -0.47 -21.67
N LEU A 114 -26.21 -0.66 -22.97
CA LEU A 114 -25.89 0.36 -23.97
C LEU A 114 -26.83 1.58 -23.90
N ARG A 115 -28.13 1.36 -23.66
CA ARG A 115 -29.09 2.45 -23.46
C ARG A 115 -28.75 3.29 -22.25
N GLU A 116 -28.47 2.64 -21.11
CA GLU A 116 -28.15 3.32 -19.85
C GLU A 116 -26.90 4.20 -19.99
N ARG A 117 -25.85 3.70 -20.66
CA ARG A 117 -24.63 4.45 -20.94
C ARG A 117 -24.88 5.70 -21.78
N CYS A 118 -25.64 5.58 -22.88
CA CYS A 118 -25.99 6.72 -23.73
C CYS A 118 -26.87 7.74 -22.99
N GLY A 119 -27.81 7.28 -22.16
CA GLY A 119 -28.65 8.15 -21.33
C GLY A 119 -27.84 8.97 -20.33
N LYS A 120 -26.82 8.38 -19.70
CA LYS A 120 -25.91 9.09 -18.77
C LYS A 120 -25.03 10.12 -19.46
N LEU A 121 -24.53 9.82 -20.66
CA LEU A 121 -23.73 10.78 -21.45
C LEU A 121 -24.60 11.96 -21.90
N LEU A 122 -25.81 11.68 -22.37
CA LEU A 122 -26.77 12.74 -22.76
C LEU A 122 -27.14 13.62 -21.57
N PHE A 123 -27.42 13.03 -20.40
CA PHE A 123 -27.73 13.78 -19.18
C PHE A 123 -26.61 14.77 -18.81
N GLN A 124 -25.35 14.33 -18.84
CA GLN A 124 -24.20 15.21 -18.56
C GLN A 124 -24.08 16.35 -19.56
N ALA A 125 -24.30 16.04 -20.84
CA ALA A 125 -24.24 17.03 -21.91
C ALA A 125 -25.33 18.11 -21.75
N LEU A 126 -26.55 17.71 -21.37
CA LEU A 126 -27.65 18.64 -21.06
C LEU A 126 -27.34 19.53 -19.84
N VAL A 127 -26.70 18.98 -18.81
CA VAL A 127 -26.25 19.75 -17.65
C VAL A 127 -25.16 20.75 -18.03
N GLU A 128 -24.22 20.36 -18.89
CA GLU A 128 -23.16 21.26 -19.40
C GLU A 128 -23.75 22.44 -20.20
N GLU A 129 -24.72 22.20 -21.09
CA GLU A 129 -25.42 23.28 -21.80
C GLU A 129 -26.13 24.23 -20.81
N ALA A 130 -26.87 23.67 -19.85
CA ALA A 130 -27.59 24.47 -18.86
C ALA A 130 -26.65 25.34 -18.00
N LEU A 131 -25.43 24.86 -17.73
CA LEU A 131 -24.39 25.63 -17.05
C LEU A 131 -23.72 26.66 -17.95
N THR A 132 -23.61 26.44 -19.27
CA THR A 132 -22.92 27.35 -20.20
C THR A 132 -23.82 28.44 -20.80
N GLY A 133 -25.11 28.47 -20.42
CA GLY A 133 -26.03 29.56 -20.73
C GLY A 133 -25.59 30.93 -20.16
N PRO A 134 -26.36 32.02 -20.40
CA PRO A 134 -25.93 33.42 -20.17
C PRO A 134 -25.60 33.81 -18.71
N GLY A 135 -25.68 32.89 -17.75
CA GLY A 135 -25.41 33.14 -16.33
C GLY A 135 -24.03 32.68 -15.82
N TRP A 136 -23.26 31.88 -16.56
CA TRP A 136 -21.96 31.39 -16.09
C TRP A 136 -20.80 32.28 -16.57
N ASN A 137 -19.97 32.70 -15.62
CA ASN A 137 -18.81 33.56 -15.86
C ASN A 137 -17.66 33.22 -14.90
N THR A 138 -16.51 33.86 -15.09
CA THR A 138 -15.31 33.70 -14.24
C THR A 138 -15.55 34.02 -12.77
N ALA A 139 -16.48 34.94 -12.45
CA ALA A 139 -16.83 35.26 -11.07
C ALA A 139 -17.64 34.14 -10.40
N GLU A 140 -18.59 33.53 -11.10
CA GLU A 140 -19.37 32.38 -10.62
C GLU A 140 -18.50 31.13 -10.44
N ALA A 141 -17.52 30.93 -11.34
CA ALA A 141 -16.52 29.88 -11.19
C ALA A 141 -15.62 30.12 -9.96
N ALA A 142 -15.12 31.35 -9.77
CA ALA A 142 -14.33 31.73 -8.61
C ALA A 142 -15.12 31.58 -7.31
N ALA A 143 -16.40 31.95 -7.28
CA ALA A 143 -17.26 31.78 -6.12
C ALA A 143 -17.58 30.30 -5.81
N THR A 144 -17.68 29.45 -6.85
CA THR A 144 -17.85 27.99 -6.66
C THR A 144 -16.58 27.38 -6.07
N LEU A 145 -15.42 27.72 -6.61
CA LEU A 145 -14.13 27.24 -6.09
C LEU A 145 -13.76 27.86 -4.74
N GLY A 146 -14.25 29.07 -4.44
CA GLY A 146 -14.06 29.74 -3.15
C GLY A 146 -14.77 29.04 -1.99
N MET A 147 -15.75 28.17 -2.27
CA MET A 147 -16.36 27.29 -1.25
C MET A 147 -15.45 26.12 -0.85
N LEU A 148 -14.44 25.82 -1.68
CA LEU A 148 -13.54 24.69 -1.49
C LEU A 148 -12.21 25.16 -0.90
N ASP A 149 -11.78 24.50 0.17
CA ASP A 149 -10.41 24.65 0.63
C ASP A 149 -9.40 24.15 -0.43
N ILE A 150 -8.12 24.47 -0.23
CA ILE A 150 -7.06 24.18 -1.22
C ILE A 150 -6.94 22.68 -1.49
N VAL A 151 -7.03 21.85 -0.44
CA VAL A 151 -6.87 20.39 -0.53
C VAL A 151 -8.03 19.77 -1.29
N ALA A 152 -9.26 20.23 -1.04
CA ALA A 152 -10.43 19.82 -1.79
C ALA A 152 -10.34 20.18 -3.27
N ARG A 153 -9.82 21.36 -3.61
CA ARG A 153 -9.59 21.75 -5.01
C ARG A 153 -8.56 20.86 -5.69
N GLU A 154 -7.43 20.58 -5.04
CA GLU A 154 -6.39 19.69 -5.59
C GLU A 154 -6.89 18.26 -5.76
N GLU A 155 -7.61 17.71 -4.77
CA GLU A 155 -8.19 16.36 -4.85
C GLU A 155 -9.24 16.23 -5.96
N ILE A 156 -10.15 17.21 -6.08
CA ILE A 156 -11.18 17.23 -7.11
C ILE A 156 -10.54 17.32 -8.50
N ARG A 157 -9.56 18.22 -8.66
CA ARG A 157 -8.81 18.36 -9.92
C ARG A 157 -8.14 17.03 -10.29
N ALA A 158 -7.38 16.43 -9.39
CA ALA A 158 -6.72 15.14 -9.62
C ALA A 158 -7.73 14.02 -9.94
N THR A 159 -8.90 14.03 -9.29
CA THR A 159 -9.96 13.05 -9.56
C THR A 159 -10.55 13.22 -10.95
N LEU A 160 -10.87 14.45 -11.35
CA LEU A 160 -11.42 14.74 -12.67
C LEU A 160 -10.41 14.45 -13.78
N GLU A 161 -9.13 14.78 -13.58
CA GLU A 161 -8.04 14.43 -14.50
C GLU A 161 -7.89 12.89 -14.62
N ALA A 162 -7.93 12.16 -13.50
CA ALA A 162 -7.82 10.70 -13.48
C ALA A 162 -9.02 9.98 -14.13
N GLU A 163 -10.22 10.57 -14.07
CA GLU A 163 -11.39 10.10 -14.80
C GLU A 163 -11.41 10.57 -16.27
N GLY A 164 -10.38 11.29 -16.73
CA GLY A 164 -10.29 11.81 -18.09
C GLY A 164 -11.31 12.91 -18.38
N ARG A 165 -11.82 13.58 -17.34
CA ARG A 165 -12.78 14.68 -17.42
C ARG A 165 -12.13 16.05 -17.43
N LEU A 166 -10.85 16.20 -17.12
CA LEU A 166 -10.18 17.50 -17.11
C LEU A 166 -8.80 17.37 -17.72
N ASP A 167 -8.41 18.32 -18.57
CA ASP A 167 -7.07 18.34 -19.17
C ASP A 167 -6.06 18.78 -18.09
N HIS A 168 -4.85 18.22 -18.14
CA HIS A 168 -3.83 18.53 -17.14
C HIS A 168 -3.44 20.01 -17.23
N GLY A 169 -3.60 20.76 -16.13
CA GLY A 169 -3.37 22.21 -16.11
C GLY A 169 -4.52 23.05 -16.67
N ALA A 170 -5.73 22.50 -16.81
CA ALA A 170 -6.91 23.26 -17.21
C ALA A 170 -7.21 24.43 -16.27
N ALA A 171 -7.77 25.51 -16.81
CA ALA A 171 -8.11 26.70 -16.04
C ALA A 171 -9.15 26.42 -14.94
N ASP A 172 -9.15 27.23 -13.90
CA ASP A 172 -10.07 27.10 -12.75
C ASP A 172 -11.55 27.21 -13.16
N GLU A 173 -11.86 27.98 -14.20
CA GLU A 173 -13.22 28.04 -14.77
C GLU A 173 -13.68 26.68 -15.30
N GLU A 174 -12.79 25.94 -15.96
CA GLU A 174 -13.08 24.62 -16.51
C GLU A 174 -13.23 23.58 -15.38
N LEU A 175 -12.39 23.67 -14.35
CA LEU A 175 -12.47 22.85 -13.14
C LEU A 175 -13.83 23.00 -12.45
N ALA A 176 -14.29 24.24 -12.24
CA ALA A 176 -15.54 24.55 -11.56
C ALA A 176 -16.75 23.99 -12.32
N ARG A 177 -16.77 24.16 -13.66
CA ARG A 177 -17.83 23.66 -14.52
C ARG A 177 -17.89 22.12 -14.50
N GLU A 178 -16.76 21.45 -14.71
CA GLU A 178 -16.70 19.98 -14.71
C GLU A 178 -17.07 19.36 -13.35
N LEU A 179 -16.68 20.01 -12.25
CA LEU A 179 -17.10 19.60 -10.91
C LEU A 179 -18.63 19.57 -10.78
N LEU A 180 -19.31 20.64 -11.22
CA LEU A 180 -20.77 20.74 -11.14
C LEU A 180 -21.49 19.72 -12.04
N VAL A 181 -20.99 19.51 -13.27
CA VAL A 181 -21.52 18.47 -14.17
C VAL A 181 -21.35 17.08 -13.56
N TYR A 182 -20.20 16.80 -12.95
CA TYR A 182 -19.94 15.50 -12.35
C TYR A 182 -20.77 15.28 -11.07
N LEU A 183 -20.92 16.30 -10.23
CA LEU A 183 -21.83 16.29 -9.08
C LEU A 183 -23.27 16.03 -9.49
N ALA A 184 -23.75 16.65 -10.57
CA ALA A 184 -25.10 16.42 -11.09
C ALA A 184 -25.34 14.95 -11.45
N LEU A 185 -24.38 14.32 -12.15
CA LEU A 185 -24.44 12.89 -12.48
C LEU A 185 -24.48 12.02 -11.23
N LEU A 186 -23.54 12.27 -10.32
CA LEU A 186 -23.37 11.46 -9.11
C LEU A 186 -24.57 11.59 -8.17
N ASP A 187 -25.17 12.77 -7.99
CA ASP A 187 -26.33 12.95 -7.12
C ASP A 187 -27.61 12.30 -7.70
N THR A 188 -27.85 12.45 -9.00
CA THR A 188 -29.14 12.11 -9.62
C THR A 188 -29.24 10.68 -10.13
N LEU A 189 -28.19 10.19 -10.79
CA LEU A 189 -28.20 8.89 -11.48
C LEU A 189 -27.34 7.86 -10.77
N GLU A 190 -26.37 8.30 -9.95
CA GLU A 190 -25.38 7.41 -9.34
C GLU A 190 -25.11 7.73 -7.86
N ALA A 191 -26.16 8.04 -7.09
CA ALA A 191 -26.06 8.52 -5.70
C ALA A 191 -25.15 7.67 -4.80
N VAL A 192 -25.16 6.36 -5.02
CA VAL A 192 -24.33 5.38 -4.30
C VAL A 192 -22.83 5.61 -4.54
N ARG A 193 -22.43 6.16 -5.69
CA ARG A 193 -21.04 6.41 -6.07
C ARG A 193 -20.50 7.75 -5.61
N LEU A 194 -21.35 8.70 -5.22
CA LEU A 194 -20.93 10.04 -4.79
C LEU A 194 -19.84 10.02 -3.70
N PRO A 195 -20.00 9.30 -2.57
CA PRO A 195 -18.97 9.25 -1.52
C PRO A 195 -17.69 8.51 -1.96
N ILE A 196 -17.72 7.74 -3.05
CA ILE A 196 -16.56 7.05 -3.62
C ILE A 196 -15.79 7.97 -4.57
N CYS A 197 -16.53 8.74 -5.37
CA CYS A 197 -15.96 9.59 -6.41
C CYS A 197 -15.43 10.91 -5.85
N LEU A 198 -16.13 11.51 -4.88
CA LEU A 198 -15.75 12.78 -4.26
C LEU A 198 -15.74 12.66 -2.72
N PRO A 199 -14.86 11.81 -2.15
CA PRO A 199 -14.86 11.50 -0.71
C PRO A 199 -14.47 12.70 0.17
N ILE A 200 -13.83 13.72 -0.41
CA ILE A 200 -13.41 14.94 0.29
C ILE A 200 -14.58 15.87 0.66
N LEU A 201 -15.74 15.70 0.01
CA LEU A 201 -16.92 16.54 0.26
C LEU A 201 -17.67 16.03 1.49
N ASP A 202 -17.63 16.82 2.57
CA ASP A 202 -18.51 16.58 3.70
C ASP A 202 -19.98 16.91 3.37
N ARG A 203 -20.87 16.49 4.26
CA ARG A 203 -22.33 16.61 4.04
C ARG A 203 -22.78 18.07 3.91
N GLU A 204 -22.12 19.00 4.59
CA GLU A 204 -22.49 20.40 4.61
C GLU A 204 -22.01 21.15 3.37
N LEU A 205 -20.75 20.94 2.97
CA LEU A 205 -20.18 21.44 1.73
C LEU A 205 -20.91 20.88 0.51
N LEU A 206 -21.23 19.57 0.51
CA LEU A 206 -22.06 18.97 -0.53
C LEU A 206 -23.43 19.65 -0.61
N ALA A 207 -24.09 19.91 0.53
CA ALA A 207 -25.38 20.60 0.55
C ALA A 207 -25.29 22.05 0.03
N ARG A 208 -24.19 22.76 0.29
CA ARG A 208 -23.92 24.10 -0.27
C ARG A 208 -23.72 24.06 -1.77
N LEU A 209 -22.87 23.15 -2.27
CA LEU A 209 -22.64 22.96 -3.71
C LEU A 209 -23.90 22.51 -4.45
N MET A 210 -24.69 21.61 -3.87
CA MET A 210 -25.95 21.15 -4.45
C MET A 210 -27.02 22.25 -4.49
N ARG A 211 -27.09 23.11 -3.46
CA ARG A 211 -27.97 24.30 -3.49
C ARG A 211 -27.58 25.23 -4.63
N ARG A 212 -26.29 25.45 -4.83
CA ARG A 212 -25.77 26.28 -5.92
C ARG A 212 -26.08 25.66 -7.29
N LEU A 213 -25.80 24.38 -7.48
CA LEU A 213 -26.12 23.64 -8.71
C LEU A 213 -27.62 23.71 -9.06
N LYS A 214 -28.49 23.47 -8.07
CA LYS A 214 -29.96 23.55 -8.24
C LYS A 214 -30.46 24.97 -8.52
N GLY A 215 -29.68 25.99 -8.16
CA GLY A 215 -29.95 27.38 -8.55
C GLY A 215 -29.73 27.65 -10.04
N PHE A 216 -28.83 26.89 -10.68
CA PHE A 216 -28.55 27.01 -12.11
C PHE A 216 -29.34 26.03 -12.98
N VAL A 217 -29.61 24.81 -12.49
CA VAL A 217 -30.10 23.70 -13.31
C VAL A 217 -31.24 22.93 -12.64
N ASN A 218 -32.34 22.68 -13.39
CA ASN A 218 -33.41 21.77 -12.97
C ASN A 218 -33.04 20.30 -13.24
N LEU A 219 -32.26 19.73 -12.33
CA LEU A 219 -31.74 18.35 -12.43
C LEU A 219 -32.84 17.29 -12.60
N ALA A 220 -33.97 17.42 -11.90
CA ALA A 220 -35.06 16.45 -11.97
C ALA A 220 -35.75 16.47 -13.35
N GLY A 221 -35.90 17.66 -13.94
CA GLY A 221 -36.42 17.81 -15.31
C GLY A 221 -35.51 17.15 -16.35
N LEU A 222 -34.20 17.37 -16.25
CA LEU A 222 -33.21 16.78 -17.17
C LEU A 222 -33.12 15.24 -17.01
N ALA A 223 -33.18 14.72 -15.78
CA ALA A 223 -33.18 13.26 -15.56
C ALA A 223 -34.46 12.59 -16.09
N ALA A 224 -35.62 13.26 -15.93
CA ALA A 224 -36.88 12.78 -16.50
C ALA A 224 -36.85 12.70 -18.03
N GLN A 225 -36.16 13.64 -18.68
CA GLN A 225 -35.96 13.64 -20.13
C GLN A 225 -35.13 12.43 -20.62
N CYS A 226 -34.22 11.90 -19.80
CA CYS A 226 -33.38 10.73 -20.13
C CYS A 226 -33.96 9.38 -19.67
N ARG A 227 -35.10 9.37 -18.94
CA ARG A 227 -35.71 8.16 -18.36
C ARG A 227 -36.03 7.02 -19.35
N PRO A 228 -36.41 7.27 -20.63
CA PRO A 228 -36.64 6.19 -21.60
C PRO A 228 -35.45 5.23 -21.78
N LEU A 229 -34.24 5.64 -21.41
CA LEU A 229 -33.00 4.87 -21.55
C LEU A 229 -32.55 4.14 -20.25
N LEU A 230 -33.27 4.24 -19.11
CA LEU A 230 -32.76 3.92 -17.75
C LEU A 230 -33.55 2.84 -16.92
N VAL A 231 -34.06 1.72 -17.49
CA VAL A 231 -35.00 0.77 -16.80
C VAL A 231 -34.36 -0.54 -16.22
N SER A 232 -34.88 -1.03 -15.07
CA SER A 232 -34.49 -2.26 -14.29
C SER A 232 -35.59 -3.37 -14.24
N ASP A 233 -35.14 -4.63 -14.01
CA ASP A 233 -35.78 -5.96 -14.20
C ASP A 233 -36.93 -6.42 -13.26
N GLY A 234 -37.67 -7.46 -13.72
CA GLY A 234 -38.51 -8.36 -12.91
C GLY A 234 -38.68 -9.77 -13.53
N ASP A 235 -38.11 -10.77 -12.83
CA ASP A 235 -38.36 -12.23 -12.69
C ASP A 235 -38.69 -13.18 -13.87
N LYS A 236 -38.00 -14.34 -13.88
CA LYS A 236 -38.37 -15.57 -14.61
C LYS A 236 -38.39 -16.80 -13.69
N ALA A 237 -39.41 -17.64 -13.91
CA ALA A 237 -39.73 -18.89 -13.21
C ALA A 237 -39.17 -20.14 -13.91
N ASP A 238 -38.80 -21.15 -13.11
CA ASP A 238 -38.32 -22.48 -13.52
C ASP A 238 -39.38 -23.59 -13.28
N THR A 239 -39.30 -24.71 -14.02
CA THR A 239 -40.23 -25.86 -13.98
C THR A 239 -39.45 -27.19 -13.93
N GLU A 240 -39.97 -28.16 -13.17
CA GLU A 240 -39.38 -29.45 -12.77
C GLU A 240 -39.34 -30.55 -13.86
N VAL A 241 -38.40 -31.51 -13.72
CA VAL A 241 -38.21 -32.73 -14.52
C VAL A 241 -37.93 -33.94 -13.59
N GLU A 242 -38.35 -35.15 -14.00
CA GLU A 242 -38.29 -36.44 -13.30
C GLU A 242 -36.87 -37.00 -12.97
N PRO A 243 -36.73 -37.88 -11.94
CA PRO A 243 -35.46 -38.20 -11.28
C PRO A 243 -34.61 -39.32 -11.93
N ASP A 244 -33.29 -39.12 -11.86
CA ASP A 244 -32.19 -39.88 -12.46
C ASP A 244 -31.64 -40.98 -11.50
N PRO A 245 -31.25 -42.19 -11.97
CA PRO A 245 -30.52 -43.21 -11.18
C PRO A 245 -29.26 -42.73 -10.44
N TYR A 246 -28.69 -41.59 -10.82
CA TYR A 246 -27.66 -40.88 -10.08
C TYR A 246 -28.06 -40.51 -8.63
N VAL A 247 -29.35 -40.28 -8.37
CA VAL A 247 -29.89 -39.91 -7.05
C VAL A 247 -29.62 -40.99 -5.99
N LEU A 248 -29.76 -42.27 -6.36
CA LEU A 248 -29.52 -43.40 -5.43
C LEU A 248 -28.03 -43.56 -5.05
N GLN A 249 -27.11 -43.17 -5.94
CA GLN A 249 -25.68 -43.18 -5.62
C GLN A 249 -25.29 -42.06 -4.65
N LEU A 250 -25.98 -40.92 -4.71
CA LEU A 250 -25.75 -39.78 -3.83
C LEU A 250 -26.24 -40.05 -2.40
N GLU A 251 -27.40 -40.72 -2.24
CA GLU A 251 -27.90 -41.16 -0.93
C GLU A 251 -26.89 -42.10 -0.24
N ALA A 252 -26.36 -43.10 -0.95
CA ALA A 252 -25.33 -44.01 -0.43
C ALA A 252 -23.97 -43.33 -0.19
N SER A 253 -23.68 -42.21 -0.87
CA SER A 253 -22.51 -41.39 -0.60
C SER A 253 -22.67 -40.58 0.68
N ALA A 254 -23.86 -40.01 0.90
CA ALA A 254 -24.18 -39.23 2.09
C ALA A 254 -24.05 -40.07 3.37
N GLU A 255 -24.55 -41.31 3.37
CA GLU A 255 -24.42 -42.23 4.52
C GLU A 255 -22.96 -42.53 4.86
N ARG A 256 -22.11 -42.75 3.85
CA ARG A 256 -20.67 -42.97 4.04
C ARG A 256 -19.96 -41.75 4.62
N CYS A 257 -20.32 -40.55 4.15
CA CYS A 257 -19.75 -39.31 4.66
C CYS A 257 -20.17 -39.06 6.11
N HIS A 258 -21.45 -39.26 6.43
CA HIS A 258 -21.95 -39.13 7.80
C HIS A 258 -21.26 -40.13 8.75
N ALA A 259 -21.11 -41.40 8.36
CA ALA A 259 -20.38 -42.40 9.13
C ALA A 259 -18.91 -42.03 9.38
N ALA A 260 -18.28 -41.31 8.44
CA ALA A 260 -16.91 -40.80 8.57
C ALA A 260 -16.80 -39.49 9.37
N ARG A 261 -17.90 -38.96 9.94
CA ARG A 261 -18.00 -37.63 10.58
C ARG A 261 -17.71 -36.47 9.61
N ASP A 262 -17.98 -36.66 8.32
CA ASP A 262 -17.98 -35.61 7.29
C ASP A 262 -19.41 -35.07 7.06
N LEU A 263 -19.85 -34.19 7.96
CA LEU A 263 -21.20 -33.62 7.98
C LEU A 263 -21.47 -32.71 6.77
N VAL A 264 -20.46 -31.98 6.29
CA VAL A 264 -20.55 -31.11 5.11
C VAL A 264 -20.68 -31.94 3.84
N GLY A 265 -19.87 -33.00 3.70
CA GLY A 265 -20.00 -33.95 2.59
C GLY A 265 -21.39 -34.62 2.56
N ALA A 266 -21.89 -35.05 3.72
CA ALA A 266 -23.23 -35.63 3.85
C ALA A 266 -24.35 -34.63 3.50
N ALA A 267 -24.26 -33.39 4.00
CA ALA A 267 -25.25 -32.34 3.72
C ALA A 267 -25.25 -31.91 2.25
N CYS A 268 -24.08 -31.78 1.60
CA CYS A 268 -23.99 -31.45 0.18
C CYS A 268 -24.61 -32.55 -0.71
N ALA A 269 -24.32 -33.82 -0.41
CA ALA A 269 -24.90 -34.94 -1.14
C ALA A 269 -26.43 -34.98 -1.00
N MET A 270 -26.99 -34.69 0.18
CA MET A 270 -28.44 -34.64 0.40
C MET A 270 -29.12 -33.46 -0.30
N ILE A 271 -28.46 -32.30 -0.42
CA ILE A 271 -28.98 -31.18 -1.23
C ILE A 271 -28.98 -31.49 -2.72
N GLN A 272 -28.00 -32.25 -3.22
CA GLN A 272 -28.05 -32.75 -4.60
C GLN A 272 -29.23 -33.70 -4.82
N VAL A 273 -29.48 -34.61 -3.87
CA VAL A 273 -30.65 -35.52 -3.89
C VAL A 273 -31.96 -34.73 -3.88
N ALA A 274 -32.08 -33.69 -3.05
CA ALA A 274 -33.27 -32.84 -2.96
C ALA A 274 -33.59 -32.12 -4.27
N ARG A 275 -32.57 -31.67 -4.99
CA ARG A 275 -32.71 -30.97 -6.29
C ARG A 275 -33.06 -31.87 -7.45
N LEU A 276 -32.53 -33.09 -7.42
CA LEU A 276 -32.71 -34.08 -8.48
C LEU A 276 -33.96 -34.94 -8.27
N SER A 277 -34.70 -34.72 -7.18
CA SER A 277 -35.91 -35.46 -6.81
C SER A 277 -37.10 -34.51 -6.67
N THR A 278 -38.30 -35.02 -6.88
CA THR A 278 -39.56 -34.29 -6.67
C THR A 278 -40.42 -34.97 -5.58
N GLY A 279 -41.34 -34.20 -4.98
CA GLY A 279 -42.28 -34.71 -3.96
C GLY A 279 -41.62 -35.13 -2.64
N ASP A 280 -42.14 -36.18 -1.99
CA ASP A 280 -41.76 -36.62 -0.63
C ASP A 280 -40.25 -36.99 -0.48
N ARG A 281 -39.59 -37.39 -1.57
CA ARG A 281 -38.15 -37.67 -1.56
C ARG A 281 -37.32 -36.39 -1.46
N SER A 282 -37.76 -35.32 -2.12
CA SER A 282 -37.10 -34.01 -2.05
C SER A 282 -37.17 -33.45 -0.63
N SER A 283 -38.36 -33.45 -0.01
CA SER A 283 -38.55 -32.97 1.36
C SER A 283 -37.74 -33.77 2.39
N ARG A 284 -37.67 -35.11 2.26
CA ARG A 284 -36.85 -35.95 3.17
C ARG A 284 -35.36 -35.67 3.02
N ALA A 285 -34.86 -35.46 1.81
CA ALA A 285 -33.47 -35.14 1.57
C ALA A 285 -33.11 -33.74 2.11
N GLU A 286 -34.01 -32.75 1.99
CA GLU A 286 -33.83 -31.45 2.63
C GLU A 286 -33.80 -31.54 4.16
N ASP A 287 -34.69 -32.33 4.76
CA ASP A 287 -34.73 -32.52 6.22
C ASP A 287 -33.46 -33.19 6.74
N LEU A 288 -32.93 -34.18 6.01
CA LEU A 288 -31.66 -34.82 6.33
C LEU A 288 -30.49 -33.84 6.18
N ALA A 289 -30.45 -33.02 5.13
CA ALA A 289 -29.45 -31.97 4.96
C ALA A 289 -29.47 -30.95 6.12
N ARG A 290 -30.67 -30.51 6.56
CA ARG A 290 -30.83 -29.64 7.73
C ARG A 290 -30.38 -30.32 9.01
N SER A 291 -30.64 -31.62 9.18
CA SER A 291 -30.20 -32.38 10.35
C SER A 291 -28.66 -32.42 10.48
N HIS A 292 -27.95 -32.62 9.38
CA HIS A 292 -26.48 -32.59 9.38
C HIS A 292 -25.91 -31.19 9.65
N LEU A 293 -26.57 -30.13 9.18
CA LEU A 293 -26.22 -28.75 9.55
C LEU A 293 -26.49 -28.43 11.02
N ARG A 294 -27.55 -28.99 11.61
CA ARG A 294 -27.83 -28.87 13.06
C ARG A 294 -26.72 -29.50 13.88
N GLU A 295 -26.30 -30.70 13.52
CA GLU A 295 -25.18 -31.38 14.19
C GLU A 295 -23.88 -30.56 14.10
N LEU A 296 -23.61 -29.98 12.93
CA LEU A 296 -22.46 -29.08 12.74
C LEU A 296 -22.57 -27.82 13.62
N ALA A 297 -23.73 -27.15 13.62
CA ALA A 297 -23.95 -25.94 14.42
C ALA A 297 -23.85 -26.21 15.93
N ALA A 298 -24.36 -27.35 16.40
CA ALA A 298 -24.25 -27.78 17.79
C ALA A 298 -22.79 -28.06 18.19
N GLY A 299 -22.02 -28.73 17.32
CA GLY A 299 -20.59 -28.99 17.55
C GLY A 299 -19.72 -27.73 17.58
N LEU A 300 -20.19 -26.63 16.97
CA LEU A 300 -19.51 -25.33 16.99
C LEU A 300 -19.80 -24.47 18.23
N ALA A 301 -20.82 -24.80 19.02
CA ALA A 301 -21.26 -23.97 20.14
C ALA A 301 -20.15 -23.72 21.18
N GLY A 302 -19.43 -24.79 21.57
CA GLY A 302 -18.32 -24.72 22.51
C GLY A 302 -17.09 -23.97 21.94
N PRO A 303 -16.51 -24.42 20.81
CA PRO A 303 -15.29 -23.84 20.25
C PRO A 303 -15.41 -22.36 19.85
N LEU A 304 -16.61 -21.90 19.50
CA LEU A 304 -16.87 -20.52 19.08
C LEU A 304 -17.53 -19.67 20.17
N HIS A 305 -17.71 -20.22 21.39
CA HIS A 305 -18.39 -19.56 22.50
C HIS A 305 -19.76 -18.95 22.11
N LEU A 306 -20.53 -19.66 21.28
CA LEU A 306 -21.81 -19.17 20.77
C LEU A 306 -22.90 -19.23 21.85
N ALA A 307 -23.70 -18.17 21.95
CA ALA A 307 -24.92 -18.21 22.75
C ALA A 307 -25.94 -19.18 22.13
N PRO A 308 -26.83 -19.82 22.91
CA PRO A 308 -27.86 -20.72 22.38
C PRO A 308 -28.73 -20.11 21.28
N ALA A 309 -29.02 -18.80 21.39
CA ALA A 309 -29.75 -18.05 20.37
C ALA A 309 -28.97 -17.91 19.05
N ASP A 310 -27.64 -17.75 19.12
CA ASP A 310 -26.79 -17.64 17.94
C ASP A 310 -26.59 -18.98 17.25
N VAL A 311 -26.60 -20.10 17.99
CA VAL A 311 -26.58 -21.47 17.41
C VAL A 311 -27.83 -21.71 16.56
N ALA A 312 -29.02 -21.35 17.07
CA ALA A 312 -30.28 -21.49 16.32
C ALA A 312 -30.34 -20.56 15.09
N ARG A 313 -29.82 -19.33 15.21
CA ARG A 313 -29.67 -18.41 14.07
C ARG A 313 -28.70 -18.94 13.03
N LEU A 314 -27.56 -19.48 13.46
CA LEU A 314 -26.52 -20.03 12.60
C LEU A 314 -27.07 -21.20 11.77
N GLU A 315 -27.79 -22.12 12.39
CA GLU A 315 -28.48 -23.23 11.70
C GLU A 315 -29.34 -22.72 10.55
N THR A 316 -30.22 -21.75 10.84
CA THR A 316 -31.18 -21.21 9.88
C THR A 316 -30.48 -20.53 8.69
N ARG A 317 -29.39 -19.80 8.96
CA ARG A 317 -28.68 -18.97 7.96
C ARG A 317 -27.62 -19.72 7.17
N LEU A 318 -27.16 -20.89 7.63
CA LEU A 318 -26.23 -21.74 6.89
C LEU A 318 -26.91 -22.54 5.76
N TYR A 319 -28.22 -22.74 5.83
CA TYR A 319 -28.95 -23.50 4.81
C TYR A 319 -28.87 -22.87 3.40
N PRO A 320 -29.11 -21.55 3.20
CA PRO A 320 -28.89 -20.90 1.91
C PRO A 320 -27.45 -21.00 1.38
N VAL A 321 -26.46 -21.04 2.27
CA VAL A 321 -25.04 -21.23 1.90
C VAL A 321 -24.82 -22.64 1.36
N LEU A 322 -25.40 -23.65 2.02
CA LEU A 322 -25.33 -25.05 1.61
C LEU A 322 -25.95 -25.26 0.22
N GLU A 323 -27.09 -24.64 -0.08
CA GLU A 323 -27.69 -24.71 -1.41
C GLU A 323 -26.70 -24.28 -2.50
N LYS A 324 -25.97 -23.19 -2.28
CA LYS A 324 -25.06 -22.64 -3.29
C LYS A 324 -23.69 -23.33 -3.32
N ALA A 325 -23.35 -24.14 -2.31
CA ALA A 325 -22.08 -24.85 -2.20
C ALA A 325 -21.79 -25.79 -3.37
N ASP A 326 -22.84 -26.35 -3.96
CA ASP A 326 -22.73 -27.37 -4.99
C ASP A 326 -22.71 -26.84 -6.45
N GLN A 327 -22.97 -25.55 -6.66
CA GLN A 327 -23.23 -25.01 -8.01
C GLN A 327 -21.94 -24.67 -8.81
N GLY A 328 -21.05 -25.63 -9.06
CA GLY A 328 -19.85 -25.39 -9.89
C GLY A 328 -18.93 -26.61 -10.13
N ARG A 329 -18.14 -26.57 -11.22
CA ARG A 329 -17.17 -27.63 -11.59
C ARG A 329 -15.92 -27.69 -10.68
N PHE A 330 -15.74 -26.70 -9.82
CA PHE A 330 -14.62 -26.56 -8.88
C PHE A 330 -15.16 -26.20 -7.48
N ILE A 331 -14.35 -26.46 -6.44
CA ILE A 331 -14.69 -26.11 -5.05
C ILE A 331 -15.03 -24.61 -4.92
N THR A 332 -16.30 -24.31 -4.61
CA THR A 332 -16.88 -22.97 -4.45
C THR A 332 -16.49 -22.32 -3.10
N ASN A 333 -16.70 -21.02 -2.95
CA ASN A 333 -16.39 -20.31 -1.69
C ASN A 333 -17.29 -20.80 -0.54
N GLU A 334 -18.53 -21.14 -0.86
CA GLU A 334 -19.54 -21.69 0.04
C GLU A 334 -19.10 -23.06 0.58
N HIS A 335 -18.63 -23.94 -0.31
CA HIS A 335 -18.11 -25.25 0.11
C HIS A 335 -16.84 -25.10 0.98
N ARG A 336 -15.93 -24.18 0.64
CA ARG A 336 -14.74 -23.88 1.48
C ARG A 336 -15.13 -23.35 2.85
N LEU A 337 -16.12 -22.46 2.91
CA LEU A 337 -16.61 -21.90 4.17
C LEU A 337 -17.12 -23.01 5.08
N LEU A 338 -17.95 -23.93 4.56
CA LEU A 338 -18.48 -25.06 5.32
C LEU A 338 -17.38 -26.02 5.78
N LEU A 339 -16.39 -26.32 4.92
CA LEU A 339 -15.24 -27.15 5.30
C LEU A 339 -14.40 -26.53 6.43
N GLU A 340 -14.21 -25.21 6.43
CA GLU A 340 -13.50 -24.55 7.53
C GLU A 340 -14.28 -24.64 8.84
N LEU A 341 -15.61 -24.52 8.80
CA LEU A 341 -16.46 -24.71 9.99
C LEU A 341 -16.39 -26.15 10.52
N GLN A 342 -16.48 -27.15 9.64
CA GLN A 342 -16.30 -28.57 10.04
C GLN A 342 -14.91 -28.82 10.62
N ALA A 343 -13.88 -28.18 10.08
CA ALA A 343 -12.53 -28.32 10.59
C ALA A 343 -12.39 -27.78 12.02
N ILE A 344 -13.04 -26.65 12.36
CA ILE A 344 -13.08 -26.10 13.73
C ILE A 344 -13.68 -27.12 14.71
N MET A 345 -14.83 -27.70 14.37
CA MET A 345 -15.47 -28.74 15.18
C MET A 345 -14.51 -29.93 15.38
N SER A 346 -13.95 -30.46 14.29
CA SER A 346 -13.09 -31.64 14.33
C SER A 346 -11.80 -31.45 15.15
N GLU A 347 -11.22 -30.24 15.15
CA GLU A 347 -10.01 -29.93 15.92
C GLU A 347 -10.29 -29.81 17.42
N SER A 348 -11.48 -29.33 17.80
CA SER A 348 -11.90 -29.30 19.20
C SER A 348 -12.20 -30.68 19.78
N GLU A 349 -12.76 -31.59 18.95
CA GLU A 349 -13.04 -32.97 19.34
C GLU A 349 -11.77 -33.83 19.43
N ARG A 350 -10.72 -33.48 18.67
CA ARG A 350 -9.51 -34.31 18.49
C ARG A 350 -8.23 -33.47 18.68
N PRO A 351 -7.80 -33.21 19.93
CA PRO A 351 -6.66 -32.35 20.21
C PRO A 351 -5.35 -32.90 19.64
N ALA A 352 -4.55 -32.02 19.04
CA ALA A 352 -3.28 -32.37 18.39
C ALA A 352 -2.19 -32.80 19.39
N ARG A 353 -1.41 -33.83 19.03
CA ARG A 353 -0.22 -34.27 19.77
C ARG A 353 1.05 -34.05 18.94
N SER A 354 2.07 -33.47 19.56
CA SER A 354 3.40 -33.39 18.97
C SER A 354 4.19 -34.66 19.29
N LEU A 355 4.87 -35.22 18.29
CA LEU A 355 5.87 -36.28 18.45
C LEU A 355 7.25 -35.65 18.32
N ASP A 356 8.05 -35.64 19.39
CA ASP A 356 9.38 -35.01 19.38
C ASP A 356 10.47 -35.99 19.81
N ILE A 357 10.79 -36.91 18.90
CA ILE A 357 11.80 -37.97 19.10
C ILE A 357 13.20 -37.38 19.19
N TYR A 358 13.47 -36.30 18.44
CA TYR A 358 14.76 -35.63 18.48
C TYR A 358 15.07 -35.09 19.89
N ARG A 359 14.08 -34.45 20.53
CA ARG A 359 14.24 -33.91 21.88
C ARG A 359 14.23 -35.00 22.94
N TRP A 360 13.52 -36.11 22.73
CA TRP A 360 13.62 -37.31 23.57
C TRP A 360 15.03 -37.91 23.53
N LEU A 361 15.61 -38.10 22.34
CA LEU A 361 16.97 -38.61 22.14
C LEU A 361 18.02 -37.70 22.78
N THR A 362 17.96 -36.40 22.51
CA THR A 362 18.93 -35.41 23.03
C THR A 362 18.79 -35.15 24.53
N SER A 363 17.64 -35.45 25.13
CA SER A 363 17.42 -35.37 26.58
C SER A 363 17.67 -36.70 27.32
N ALA A 364 18.26 -37.70 26.63
CA ALA A 364 18.53 -39.04 27.17
C ALA A 364 17.28 -39.70 27.79
N GLY A 365 16.11 -39.48 27.18
CA GLY A 365 14.84 -40.09 27.62
C GLY A 365 14.16 -39.43 28.81
N THR A 366 14.67 -38.30 29.31
CA THR A 366 14.06 -37.58 30.45
C THR A 366 12.78 -36.82 30.09
N ARG A 367 12.55 -36.54 28.80
CA ARG A 367 11.34 -35.83 28.31
C ARG A 367 10.43 -36.80 27.54
N PRO A 368 9.10 -36.72 27.64
CA PRO A 368 8.18 -37.63 26.96
C PRO A 368 8.20 -37.48 25.42
N VAL A 369 8.01 -38.59 24.68
CA VAL A 369 8.01 -38.64 23.20
C VAL A 369 6.77 -37.96 22.59
N SER A 370 5.62 -38.10 23.24
CA SER A 370 4.35 -37.49 22.82
C SER A 370 3.88 -36.50 23.88
N ARG A 371 3.52 -35.28 23.46
CA ARG A 371 2.84 -34.32 24.33
C ARG A 371 1.66 -33.66 23.65
N GLN A 372 0.68 -33.28 24.47
CA GLN A 372 -0.41 -32.41 24.02
C GLN A 372 0.12 -30.98 23.83
N LEU A 373 -0.39 -30.29 22.82
CA LEU A 373 -0.05 -28.90 22.54
C LEU A 373 -1.12 -28.01 23.18
N PRO A 374 -0.84 -27.40 24.34
CA PRO A 374 -1.84 -26.59 25.05
C PRO A 374 -2.20 -25.36 24.22
N HIS A 375 -3.48 -24.96 24.23
CA HIS A 375 -4.01 -23.74 23.59
C HIS A 375 -4.00 -23.70 22.06
N GLN A 376 -3.55 -24.76 21.38
CA GLN A 376 -3.52 -24.80 19.91
C GLN A 376 -4.93 -24.82 19.30
N ASP A 377 -5.88 -25.46 19.97
CA ASP A 377 -7.31 -25.47 19.66
C ASP A 377 -7.89 -24.05 19.54
N MET A 378 -7.65 -23.20 20.55
CA MET A 378 -8.10 -21.81 20.58
C MET A 378 -7.52 -21.00 19.42
N VAL A 379 -6.22 -21.18 19.14
CA VAL A 379 -5.53 -20.47 18.05
C VAL A 379 -6.06 -20.90 16.69
N GLN A 380 -6.23 -22.20 16.45
CA GLN A 380 -6.73 -22.71 15.17
C GLN A 380 -8.18 -22.33 14.92
N ALA A 381 -9.04 -22.37 15.94
CA ALA A 381 -10.42 -21.90 15.85
C ALA A 381 -10.48 -20.44 15.37
N SER A 382 -9.66 -19.56 15.95
CA SER A 382 -9.58 -18.15 15.53
C SER A 382 -9.08 -17.98 14.08
N ARG A 383 -8.09 -18.77 13.65
CA ARG A 383 -7.50 -18.72 12.30
C ARG A 383 -8.50 -19.17 11.24
N ARG A 384 -9.21 -20.27 11.50
CA ARG A 384 -10.24 -20.80 10.60
C ARG A 384 -11.46 -19.88 10.53
N LEU A 385 -11.86 -19.27 11.64
CA LEU A 385 -12.94 -18.28 11.65
C LEU A 385 -12.58 -17.02 10.84
N GLN A 386 -11.32 -16.59 10.85
CA GLN A 386 -10.85 -15.54 9.93
C GLN A 386 -10.90 -15.98 8.46
N ALA A 387 -10.61 -17.25 8.15
CA ALA A 387 -10.76 -17.79 6.82
C ALA A 387 -12.24 -17.81 6.38
N VAL A 388 -13.16 -18.20 7.28
CA VAL A 388 -14.62 -18.14 7.06
C VAL A 388 -15.06 -16.72 6.71
N LEU A 389 -14.66 -15.71 7.50
CA LEU A 389 -14.96 -14.30 7.23
C LEU A 389 -14.35 -13.78 5.92
N ARG A 390 -13.26 -14.39 5.44
CA ARG A 390 -12.63 -14.06 4.15
C ARG A 390 -13.42 -14.61 2.97
N TYR A 391 -14.01 -15.79 3.11
CA TYR A 391 -14.83 -16.39 2.05
C TYR A 391 -16.24 -15.79 1.98
N LEU A 392 -16.80 -15.36 3.12
CA LEU A 392 -18.17 -14.88 3.25
C LEU A 392 -18.60 -13.79 2.23
N PRO A 393 -17.78 -12.78 1.85
CA PRO A 393 -18.17 -11.76 0.86
C PRO A 393 -18.36 -12.32 -0.57
N GLY A 394 -17.76 -13.47 -0.85
CA GLY A 394 -17.82 -14.17 -2.13
C GLY A 394 -18.85 -15.29 -2.17
N VAL A 395 -19.67 -15.44 -1.13
CA VAL A 395 -20.76 -16.42 -1.03
C VAL A 395 -22.02 -15.86 -1.70
N ARG A 396 -22.69 -16.67 -2.53
CA ARG A 396 -23.86 -16.27 -3.35
C ARG A 396 -25.19 -16.34 -2.58
N VAL A 397 -25.28 -15.72 -1.42
CA VAL A 397 -26.51 -15.63 -0.61
C VAL A 397 -27.05 -14.20 -0.56
N ASP A 398 -28.30 -14.05 -0.14
CA ASP A 398 -28.92 -12.74 0.07
C ASP A 398 -28.12 -11.89 1.07
N GLU A 399 -28.14 -10.57 0.87
CA GLU A 399 -27.35 -9.66 1.73
C GLU A 399 -27.79 -9.73 3.20
N ALA A 400 -29.08 -10.01 3.46
CA ALA A 400 -29.60 -10.21 4.81
C ALA A 400 -28.97 -11.42 5.51
N ASP A 401 -28.82 -12.54 4.81
CA ASP A 401 -28.18 -13.76 5.33
C ASP A 401 -26.67 -13.58 5.49
N SER A 402 -26.03 -12.95 4.49
CA SER A 402 -24.60 -12.65 4.55
C SER A 402 -24.27 -11.73 5.72
N ALA A 403 -25.08 -10.69 5.95
CA ALA A 403 -24.92 -9.77 7.09
C ALA A 403 -25.12 -10.49 8.43
N ALA A 404 -26.17 -11.30 8.57
CA ALA A 404 -26.44 -12.03 9.80
C ALA A 404 -25.32 -13.03 10.17
N LEU A 405 -24.80 -13.78 9.18
CA LEU A 405 -23.65 -14.67 9.39
C LEU A 405 -22.38 -13.89 9.73
N ARG A 406 -22.17 -12.75 9.07
CA ARG A 406 -21.02 -11.88 9.32
C ARG A 406 -21.03 -11.36 10.76
N ASP A 407 -22.19 -10.99 11.27
CA ASP A 407 -22.35 -10.50 12.64
C ASP A 407 -22.07 -11.61 13.67
N ILE A 408 -22.62 -12.81 13.48
CA ILE A 408 -22.34 -13.98 14.34
C ILE A 408 -20.83 -14.27 14.37
N PHE A 409 -20.21 -14.44 13.21
CA PHE A 409 -18.80 -14.82 13.12
C PHE A 409 -17.86 -13.69 13.59
N ARG A 410 -18.21 -12.42 13.42
CA ARG A 410 -17.46 -11.30 14.00
C ARG A 410 -17.57 -11.27 15.52
N GLY A 411 -18.77 -11.51 16.07
CA GLY A 411 -18.98 -11.60 17.51
C GLY A 411 -18.18 -12.75 18.15
N SER A 412 -18.24 -13.94 17.57
CA SER A 412 -17.41 -15.08 18.01
C SER A 412 -15.92 -14.80 17.84
N LEU A 413 -15.49 -14.18 16.75
CA LEU A 413 -14.07 -13.86 16.54
C LEU A 413 -13.58 -12.85 17.58
N ALA A 414 -14.38 -11.83 17.92
CA ALA A 414 -14.05 -10.89 18.98
C ALA A 414 -13.89 -11.62 20.33
N THR A 415 -14.85 -12.48 20.68
CA THR A 415 -14.81 -13.28 21.91
C THR A 415 -13.57 -14.19 21.97
N CYS A 416 -13.27 -14.93 20.89
CA CYS A 416 -12.07 -15.78 20.83
C CYS A 416 -10.77 -14.96 20.89
N ARG A 417 -10.73 -13.76 20.29
CA ARG A 417 -9.58 -12.85 20.37
C ARG A 417 -9.35 -12.35 21.79
N ASP A 418 -10.42 -11.97 22.49
CA ASP A 418 -10.35 -11.47 23.85
C ASP A 418 -9.92 -12.59 24.81
N ALA A 419 -10.49 -13.80 24.68
CA ALA A 419 -10.06 -14.97 25.44
C ALA A 419 -8.57 -15.33 25.23
N LEU A 420 -8.07 -15.25 23.99
CA LEU A 420 -6.66 -15.46 23.68
C LEU A 420 -5.77 -14.36 24.27
N ARG A 421 -6.22 -13.10 24.23
CA ARG A 421 -5.51 -11.96 24.83
C ARG A 421 -5.42 -12.11 26.34
N ASP A 422 -6.52 -12.36 27.01
CA ASP A 422 -6.57 -12.53 28.47
C ASP A 422 -5.70 -13.70 28.93
N ARG A 423 -5.61 -14.76 28.12
CA ARG A 423 -4.76 -15.92 28.41
C ARG A 423 -3.28 -15.66 28.17
N PHE A 424 -2.90 -15.05 27.04
CA PHE A 424 -1.50 -14.95 26.62
C PHE A 424 -0.80 -13.66 27.04
N GLN A 425 -1.54 -12.57 27.26
CA GLN A 425 -0.95 -11.29 27.66
C GLN A 425 -0.13 -11.39 28.95
N PRO A 426 -0.62 -12.01 30.05
CA PRO A 426 0.19 -12.12 31.28
C PRO A 426 1.47 -12.91 31.05
N PHE A 427 1.44 -14.00 30.28
CA PHE A 427 2.62 -14.81 30.01
C PHE A 427 3.70 -14.06 29.22
N LEU A 428 3.30 -13.23 28.25
CA LEU A 428 4.20 -12.39 27.49
C LEU A 428 4.75 -11.25 28.36
N GLU A 429 3.90 -10.61 29.15
CA GLU A 429 4.31 -9.56 30.09
C GLU A 429 5.36 -10.09 31.08
N ASP A 430 5.10 -11.21 31.75
CA ASP A 430 6.04 -11.84 32.68
C ASP A 430 7.36 -12.22 31.99
N ALA A 431 7.29 -12.80 30.77
CA ALA A 431 8.50 -13.17 30.04
C ALA A 431 9.36 -11.96 29.64
N LEU A 432 8.74 -10.80 29.39
CA LEU A 432 9.46 -9.55 29.14
C LEU A 432 10.07 -8.97 30.43
N ASP A 433 9.36 -9.07 31.55
CA ASP A 433 9.86 -8.59 32.85
C ASP A 433 11.06 -9.44 33.32
N ASP A 434 11.01 -10.76 33.13
CA ASP A 434 12.08 -11.71 33.46
C ASP A 434 13.42 -11.37 32.76
N VAL A 435 13.37 -10.79 31.56
CA VAL A 435 14.58 -10.46 30.77
C VAL A 435 15.05 -9.01 30.91
N GLY A 436 14.37 -8.22 31.75
CA GLY A 436 14.71 -6.81 32.02
C GLY A 436 14.08 -5.80 31.07
N LEU A 437 13.09 -6.19 30.26
CA LEU A 437 12.31 -5.28 29.40
C LEU A 437 11.18 -4.59 30.18
N GLN A 438 11.57 -3.92 31.27
CA GLN A 438 10.65 -3.18 32.13
C GLN A 438 10.54 -1.72 31.67
N PRO A 439 9.33 -1.17 31.55
CA PRO A 439 9.13 0.20 31.08
C PRO A 439 9.49 1.22 32.16
N ARG A 440 10.36 2.19 31.84
CA ARG A 440 10.81 3.25 32.78
C ARG A 440 9.98 4.53 32.69
N HIS A 441 9.11 4.64 31.68
CA HIS A 441 8.39 5.85 31.35
C HIS A 441 7.03 5.55 30.68
N PRO A 442 5.98 6.39 30.81
CA PRO A 442 4.69 6.27 30.10
C PRO A 442 4.77 5.78 28.64
N LEU A 443 5.61 6.42 27.80
CA LEU A 443 5.80 6.02 26.40
C LEU A 443 6.33 4.59 26.24
N GLU A 444 7.21 4.12 27.12
CA GLU A 444 7.69 2.73 27.12
C GLU A 444 6.63 1.75 27.60
N ARG A 445 5.77 2.14 28.57
CA ARG A 445 4.61 1.33 28.98
C ARG A 445 3.66 1.08 27.81
N VAL A 446 3.42 2.12 27.03
CA VAL A 446 2.62 2.07 25.80
C VAL A 446 3.31 1.24 24.74
N SER A 447 4.62 1.40 24.57
CA SER A 447 5.41 0.59 23.64
C SER A 447 5.45 -0.89 24.01
N ARG A 448 5.51 -1.24 25.30
CA ARG A 448 5.47 -2.63 25.78
C ARG A 448 4.12 -3.27 25.48
N ARG A 449 3.02 -2.56 25.76
CA ARG A 449 1.68 -3.04 25.42
C ARG A 449 1.49 -3.23 23.91
N LYS A 450 2.03 -2.33 23.10
CA LYS A 450 2.05 -2.46 21.63
C LYS A 450 2.76 -3.73 21.21
N LEU A 451 3.96 -3.97 21.73
CA LEU A 451 4.75 -5.16 21.45
C LEU A 451 3.96 -6.42 21.80
N VAL A 452 3.38 -6.50 23.00
CA VAL A 452 2.59 -7.68 23.43
C VAL A 452 1.38 -7.90 22.53
N ARG A 453 0.62 -6.84 22.21
CA ARG A 453 -0.52 -6.92 21.28
C ARG A 453 -0.08 -7.37 19.89
N GLU A 454 1.00 -6.81 19.36
CA GLU A 454 1.55 -7.17 18.04
C GLU A 454 1.91 -8.66 17.97
N LEU A 455 2.51 -9.22 19.02
CA LEU A 455 2.82 -10.65 19.10
C LEU A 455 1.55 -11.52 19.18
N ILE A 456 0.54 -11.10 19.95
CA ILE A 456 -0.75 -11.82 20.01
C ILE A 456 -1.49 -11.74 18.68
N ASP A 457 -1.49 -10.58 18.03
CA ASP A 457 -2.12 -10.40 16.71
C ASP A 457 -1.40 -11.27 15.65
N ARG A 458 -0.08 -11.46 15.76
CA ARG A 458 0.68 -12.41 14.93
C ARG A 458 0.24 -13.87 15.16
N ILE A 459 0.04 -14.27 16.41
CA ILE A 459 -0.53 -15.58 16.77
C ILE A 459 -1.92 -15.75 16.14
N LEU A 460 -2.77 -14.72 16.22
CA LEU A 460 -4.13 -14.73 15.66
C LEU A 460 -4.15 -14.81 14.13
N ALA A 461 -3.17 -14.19 13.45
CA ALA A 461 -3.12 -14.14 12.00
C ALA A 461 -2.54 -15.43 11.39
N ASP A 462 -1.40 -15.90 11.91
CA ASP A 462 -0.62 -16.98 11.30
C ASP A 462 -0.71 -18.30 12.07
N GLY A 463 -1.17 -18.26 13.32
CA GLY A 463 -1.25 -19.42 14.22
C GLY A 463 0.05 -19.70 14.98
N TYR A 464 1.09 -18.92 14.73
CA TYR A 464 2.39 -19.02 15.37
C TYR A 464 3.10 -17.66 15.30
N PHE A 465 4.18 -17.52 16.07
CA PHE A 465 5.12 -16.42 15.94
C PHE A 465 6.54 -16.95 16.16
N SER A 466 7.54 -16.27 15.62
CA SER A 466 8.92 -16.73 15.58
C SER A 466 9.87 -15.79 16.32
N TYR A 467 11.10 -16.27 16.54
CA TYR A 467 12.21 -15.47 17.02
C TYR A 467 12.41 -14.16 16.25
N PHE A 468 12.28 -14.20 14.93
CA PHE A 468 12.42 -13.01 14.09
C PHE A 468 11.27 -12.03 14.33
N ASP A 469 10.03 -12.50 14.50
CA ASP A 469 8.90 -11.63 14.83
C ASP A 469 9.10 -10.91 16.18
N VAL A 470 9.61 -11.62 17.20
CA VAL A 470 9.91 -11.04 18.52
C VAL A 470 11.02 -9.99 18.41
N ARG A 471 12.12 -10.32 17.74
CA ARG A 471 13.23 -9.39 17.52
C ARG A 471 12.76 -8.14 16.78
N ASP A 472 12.04 -8.31 15.68
CA ASP A 472 11.61 -7.23 14.81
C ASP A 472 10.53 -6.37 15.51
N ALA A 473 9.69 -6.97 16.35
CA ALA A 473 8.77 -6.22 17.22
C ALA A 473 9.54 -5.34 18.22
N ILE A 474 10.58 -5.85 18.88
CA ILE A 474 11.44 -5.04 19.79
C ILE A 474 12.18 -3.94 19.02
N SER A 475 12.71 -4.24 17.84
CA SER A 475 13.43 -3.27 17.01
C SER A 475 12.54 -2.12 16.51
N ARG A 476 11.28 -2.40 16.18
CA ARG A 476 10.31 -1.38 15.73
C ARG A 476 9.73 -0.55 16.87
N ASN A 477 9.62 -1.12 18.06
CA ASN A 477 9.07 -0.46 19.23
C ASN A 477 10.12 0.43 19.95
N SER A 478 9.63 1.38 20.78
CA SER A 478 10.48 2.31 21.52
C SER A 478 11.14 1.65 22.74
N ILE A 479 10.54 0.62 23.32
CA ILE A 479 11.18 -0.19 24.37
C ILE A 479 12.35 -0.97 23.76
N LYS A 480 13.55 -0.82 24.34
CA LYS A 480 14.80 -1.41 23.85
C LYS A 480 15.39 -2.38 24.87
N LEU A 481 16.20 -3.32 24.41
CA LEU A 481 16.94 -4.21 25.29
C LEU A 481 17.91 -3.39 26.15
N PRO A 482 18.04 -3.73 27.44
CA PRO A 482 19.06 -3.13 28.28
C PRO A 482 20.46 -3.43 27.71
N ASP A 483 21.36 -2.47 27.83
CA ASP A 483 22.77 -2.65 27.48
C ASP A 483 23.42 -3.69 28.41
N ILE A 484 24.33 -4.49 27.87
CA ILE A 484 25.06 -5.54 28.59
C ILE A 484 26.18 -4.89 29.39
N THR A 485 26.08 -4.91 30.72
CA THR A 485 26.99 -4.18 31.63
C THR A 485 27.90 -5.10 32.45
N GLU A 486 27.50 -6.35 32.71
CA GLU A 486 28.25 -7.27 33.58
C GLU A 486 29.18 -8.22 32.80
N ARG A 487 30.34 -8.55 33.39
CA ARG A 487 31.28 -9.56 32.87
C ARG A 487 30.72 -10.96 33.14
N GLY A 488 29.88 -11.45 32.24
CA GLY A 488 29.30 -12.81 32.33
C GLY A 488 28.06 -13.02 31.46
N GLU A 489 27.35 -11.93 31.13
CA GLU A 489 26.15 -11.93 30.27
C GLU A 489 26.47 -12.14 28.77
N TRP A 490 27.75 -12.30 28.41
CA TRP A 490 28.19 -12.37 27.02
C TRP A 490 27.99 -13.78 26.45
N GLY A 491 27.28 -13.87 25.32
CA GLY A 491 27.24 -15.07 24.46
C GLY A 491 26.29 -16.21 24.87
N ALA A 492 25.84 -16.30 26.13
CA ALA A 492 24.85 -17.29 26.55
C ALA A 492 23.59 -16.67 27.16
N ASP A 493 23.66 -15.41 27.61
CA ASP A 493 22.65 -14.81 28.47
C ASP A 493 22.16 -13.42 28.02
N ASP A 494 22.34 -13.10 26.73
CA ASP A 494 21.73 -11.93 26.10
C ASP A 494 20.21 -11.88 26.36
N PRO A 495 19.62 -10.71 26.68
CA PRO A 495 18.19 -10.59 26.96
C PRO A 495 17.26 -11.21 25.92
N LEU A 496 17.59 -11.11 24.62
CA LEU A 496 16.77 -11.69 23.55
C LEU A 496 16.88 -13.22 23.51
N LEU A 497 18.05 -13.79 23.78
CA LEU A 497 18.25 -15.25 23.85
C LEU A 497 17.66 -15.87 25.12
N ARG A 498 17.65 -15.14 26.24
CA ARG A 498 16.84 -15.51 27.41
C ARG A 498 15.36 -15.53 27.04
N LEU A 499 14.87 -14.45 26.41
CA LEU A 499 13.48 -14.36 25.98
C LEU A 499 13.08 -15.52 25.05
N ASP A 500 13.93 -15.87 24.08
CA ASP A 500 13.72 -17.04 23.19
C ASP A 500 13.55 -18.34 23.98
N ARG A 501 14.34 -18.57 25.04
CA ARG A 501 14.22 -19.75 25.91
C ARG A 501 12.92 -19.74 26.71
N HIS A 502 12.55 -18.61 27.32
CA HIS A 502 11.31 -18.46 28.08
C HIS A 502 10.07 -18.68 27.19
N LEU A 503 10.06 -18.08 25.99
CA LEU A 503 8.96 -18.23 25.03
C LEU A 503 8.86 -19.65 24.47
N THR A 504 9.99 -20.32 24.21
CA THR A 504 10.01 -21.72 23.75
C THR A 504 9.37 -22.67 24.76
N PHE A 505 9.49 -22.35 26.05
CA PHE A 505 8.88 -23.15 27.12
C PHE A 505 7.40 -22.78 27.34
N LYS A 506 7.06 -21.48 27.41
CA LYS A 506 5.69 -21.03 27.70
C LYS A 506 4.72 -21.17 26.51
N PHE A 507 5.19 -21.03 25.26
CA PHE A 507 4.37 -21.05 24.04
C PHE A 507 4.63 -22.28 23.17
N GLU A 508 4.53 -23.45 23.79
CA GLU A 508 4.75 -24.72 23.13
C GLU A 508 3.84 -24.95 21.91
N GLY A 509 4.43 -25.18 20.73
CA GLY A 509 3.68 -25.41 19.49
C GLY A 509 3.22 -24.14 18.77
N ILE A 510 3.31 -22.99 19.45
CA ILE A 510 2.91 -21.66 18.96
C ILE A 510 4.15 -20.80 18.68
N TYR A 511 5.20 -20.88 19.50
CA TYR A 511 6.45 -20.14 19.30
C TYR A 511 7.49 -20.98 18.54
N GLN A 512 8.09 -20.38 17.51
CA GLN A 512 9.19 -20.96 16.73
C GLN A 512 10.52 -20.33 17.13
N SER A 513 11.32 -21.11 17.86
CA SER A 513 12.63 -20.68 18.33
C SER A 513 13.61 -20.36 17.18
N GLY A 514 14.53 -19.43 17.45
CA GLY A 514 15.57 -19.02 16.51
C GLY A 514 16.48 -20.18 16.13
N GLN A 515 16.87 -20.23 14.85
CA GLN A 515 17.83 -21.22 14.37
C GLN A 515 19.25 -20.94 14.87
N PHE A 516 20.12 -21.94 14.74
CA PHE A 516 21.51 -21.83 15.21
C PHE A 516 22.23 -20.61 14.62
N HIS A 517 22.03 -20.30 13.33
CA HIS A 517 22.69 -19.18 12.67
C HIS A 517 22.21 -17.83 13.21
N ALA A 518 20.90 -17.67 13.46
CA ALA A 518 20.32 -16.46 14.02
C ALA A 518 20.78 -16.24 15.47
N LYS A 519 20.87 -17.33 16.26
CA LYS A 519 21.37 -17.29 17.65
C LYS A 519 22.87 -16.97 17.71
N ALA A 520 23.67 -17.58 16.84
CA ALA A 520 25.10 -17.29 16.72
C ALA A 520 25.33 -15.84 16.29
N LEU A 521 24.51 -15.34 15.36
CA LEU A 521 24.57 -13.95 14.92
C LEU A 521 24.16 -12.98 16.02
N GLN A 522 23.08 -13.28 16.75
CA GLN A 522 22.65 -12.48 17.90
C GLN A 522 23.75 -12.40 18.95
N ASN A 523 24.39 -13.53 19.28
CA ASN A 523 25.53 -13.57 20.18
C ASN A 523 26.66 -12.64 19.74
N LEU A 524 27.06 -12.72 18.47
CA LEU A 524 28.09 -11.84 17.92
C LEU A 524 27.68 -10.36 18.01
N THR A 525 26.44 -10.04 17.63
CA THR A 525 25.94 -8.67 17.63
C THR A 525 25.68 -8.12 19.03
N SER A 526 25.40 -8.97 20.01
CA SER A 526 25.25 -8.57 21.41
C SER A 526 26.57 -8.06 21.98
N ALA A 527 27.67 -8.74 21.67
CA ALA A 527 29.01 -8.29 22.00
C ALA A 527 29.35 -6.97 21.28
N LEU A 528 29.04 -6.85 19.98
CA LEU A 528 29.37 -5.67 19.17
C LEU A 528 28.51 -4.44 19.47
N PHE A 529 27.22 -4.58 19.77
CA PHE A 529 26.28 -3.46 19.89
C PHE A 529 25.72 -3.26 21.30
N GLY A 530 25.59 -4.33 22.08
CA GLY A 530 25.08 -4.30 23.45
C GLY A 530 26.10 -3.84 24.48
N THR A 531 27.40 -3.87 24.15
CA THR A 531 28.49 -3.49 25.07
C THR A 531 29.13 -2.16 24.67
N HIS A 532 29.62 -1.40 25.65
CA HIS A 532 30.31 -0.13 25.39
C HIS A 532 31.56 -0.33 24.49
N TRP A 533 32.42 -1.30 24.84
CA TRP A 533 33.65 -1.57 24.10
C TRP A 533 33.41 -2.12 22.70
N GLY A 534 32.40 -2.98 22.52
CA GLY A 534 32.00 -3.46 21.21
C GLY A 534 31.57 -2.33 20.29
N ARG A 535 30.79 -1.37 20.81
CA ARG A 535 30.34 -0.21 20.02
C ARG A 535 31.49 0.70 19.61
N LEU A 536 32.45 0.92 20.50
CA LEU A 536 33.67 1.65 20.18
C LEU A 536 34.47 0.92 19.09
N PHE A 537 34.70 -0.38 19.24
CA PHE A 537 35.40 -1.20 18.25
C PHE A 537 34.69 -1.20 16.89
N TRP A 538 33.37 -1.35 16.86
CA TRP A 538 32.60 -1.31 15.62
C TRP A 538 32.67 0.07 14.94
N SER A 539 32.46 1.14 15.70
CA SER A 539 32.35 2.50 15.16
C SER A 539 33.71 3.08 14.73
N TYR A 540 34.79 2.69 15.40
CA TYR A 540 36.13 3.24 15.17
C TYR A 540 37.10 2.29 14.49
N VAL A 541 36.78 1.01 14.33
CA VAL A 541 37.66 0.05 13.65
C VAL A 541 36.93 -0.67 12.53
N VAL A 542 35.88 -1.43 12.83
CA VAL A 542 35.27 -2.31 11.82
C VAL A 542 34.62 -1.52 10.68
N ALA A 543 33.77 -0.54 11.01
CA ALA A 543 33.07 0.24 9.98
C ALA A 543 34.03 1.12 9.14
N PRO A 544 34.96 1.90 9.73
CA PRO A 544 35.90 2.72 8.96
C PRO A 544 36.79 1.92 8.01
N TYR A 545 37.36 0.81 8.49
CA TYR A 545 38.24 -0.03 7.67
C TYR A 545 37.45 -0.84 6.64
N GLY A 546 36.21 -1.24 6.95
CA GLY A 546 35.30 -1.84 5.97
C GLY A 546 34.94 -0.88 4.83
N ILE A 547 34.68 0.40 5.15
CA ILE A 547 34.44 1.45 4.15
C ILE A 547 35.73 1.70 3.34
N ALA A 548 36.89 1.74 3.99
CA ALA A 548 38.17 1.91 3.32
C ALA A 548 38.47 0.78 2.33
N LEU A 549 38.23 -0.48 2.72
CA LEU A 549 38.33 -1.65 1.84
C LEU A 549 37.42 -1.50 0.61
N LEU A 550 36.19 -1.06 0.82
CA LEU A 550 35.22 -0.85 -0.26
C LEU A 550 35.65 0.28 -1.21
N LEU A 551 36.12 1.41 -0.68
CA LEU A 551 36.62 2.54 -1.48
C LEU A 551 37.84 2.15 -2.32
N VAL A 552 38.82 1.46 -1.72
CA VAL A 552 40.01 0.97 -2.44
C VAL A 552 39.61 -0.04 -3.50
N SER A 553 38.71 -0.97 -3.19
CA SER A 553 38.20 -1.95 -4.16
C SER A 553 37.50 -1.28 -5.34
N ILE A 554 36.65 -0.28 -5.09
CA ILE A 554 36.00 0.51 -6.14
C ILE A 554 37.03 1.27 -6.98
N GLY A 555 38.02 1.90 -6.33
CA GLY A 555 39.10 2.63 -7.02
C GLY A 555 39.89 1.73 -7.98
N ILE A 556 40.23 0.52 -7.55
CA ILE A 556 40.93 -0.47 -8.39
C ILE A 556 40.04 -0.91 -9.56
N ILE A 557 38.75 -1.17 -9.33
CA ILE A 557 37.81 -1.54 -10.39
C ILE A 557 37.66 -0.41 -11.42
N LEU A 558 37.54 0.85 -10.95
CA LEU A 558 37.40 2.02 -11.82
C LEU A 558 38.68 2.27 -12.63
N ALA A 559 39.85 2.10 -12.01
CA ALA A 559 41.15 2.22 -12.69
C ALA A 559 41.29 1.22 -13.85
N ARG A 560 40.72 0.01 -13.74
CA ARG A 560 40.68 -0.98 -14.82
C ARG A 560 39.83 -0.55 -16.03
N HIS A 561 38.87 0.36 -15.85
CA HIS A 561 37.96 0.82 -16.90
C HIS A 561 38.41 2.13 -17.56
N LEU A 562 39.51 2.76 -17.11
CA LEU A 562 40.07 3.97 -17.71
C LEU A 562 40.93 3.64 -18.95
N PRO A 563 40.81 4.40 -20.06
CA PRO A 563 41.59 4.18 -21.28
C PRO A 563 43.09 4.41 -21.00
N GLY A 564 43.88 3.34 -21.11
CA GLY A 564 45.31 3.31 -20.76
C GLY A 564 45.66 2.27 -19.69
N GLY A 565 44.67 1.71 -18.98
CA GLY A 565 44.86 0.65 -17.97
C GLY A 565 45.06 -0.77 -18.55
N GLY A 566 45.16 -0.92 -19.88
CA GLY A 566 45.31 -2.21 -20.58
C GLY A 566 46.74 -2.77 -20.64
N GLY A 567 47.62 -2.37 -19.71
CA GLY A 567 49.00 -2.84 -19.64
C GLY A 567 49.14 -4.10 -18.81
N LYS A 568 49.14 -5.27 -19.47
CA LYS A 568 49.34 -6.64 -18.95
C LYS A 568 48.32 -7.12 -17.90
N GLN A 569 47.82 -8.31 -18.14
CA GLN A 569 46.93 -9.09 -17.26
C GLN A 569 47.67 -9.56 -15.99
N ASP A 570 48.34 -8.68 -15.27
CA ASP A 570 48.79 -9.02 -13.92
C ASP A 570 47.57 -8.96 -13.01
N GLU A 571 47.19 -10.13 -12.48
CA GLU A 571 46.12 -10.34 -11.50
C GLU A 571 46.43 -9.62 -10.18
N VAL A 572 46.42 -8.30 -10.18
CA VAL A 572 46.45 -7.53 -8.94
C VAL A 572 45.05 -7.65 -8.33
N SER A 573 44.87 -8.70 -7.51
CA SER A 573 43.72 -8.85 -6.64
C SER A 573 43.56 -7.58 -5.79
N PRO A 574 42.34 -7.03 -5.62
CA PRO A 574 42.10 -5.86 -4.78
C PRO A 574 42.68 -5.99 -3.36
N VAL A 575 42.83 -7.23 -2.90
CA VAL A 575 43.30 -7.61 -1.55
C VAL A 575 44.69 -8.28 -1.59
N GLY A 576 45.27 -8.49 -2.77
CA GLY A 576 46.54 -9.21 -2.96
C GLY A 576 47.78 -8.32 -2.90
N SER A 577 47.65 -7.00 -3.06
CA SER A 577 48.79 -6.09 -3.08
C SER A 577 49.03 -5.40 -1.74
N LEU A 578 50.30 -5.29 -1.32
CA LEU A 578 50.70 -4.54 -0.12
C LEU A 578 50.24 -3.07 -0.19
N LEU A 579 50.26 -2.48 -1.39
CA LEU A 579 49.81 -1.12 -1.63
C LEU A 579 48.31 -0.95 -1.32
N SER A 580 47.47 -1.92 -1.67
CA SER A 580 46.04 -1.93 -1.32
C SER A 580 45.86 -1.90 0.19
N TRP A 581 46.56 -2.75 0.94
CA TRP A 581 46.48 -2.80 2.40
C TRP A 581 46.98 -1.52 3.06
N LEU A 582 48.03 -0.88 2.53
CA LEU A 582 48.49 0.43 2.99
C LEU A 582 47.42 1.51 2.80
N TRP A 583 46.78 1.58 1.63
CA TRP A 583 45.70 2.54 1.38
C TRP A 583 44.47 2.29 2.27
N ILE A 584 44.12 1.03 2.50
CA ILE A 584 43.05 0.66 3.45
C ILE A 584 43.41 1.14 4.85
N GLY A 585 44.67 0.95 5.28
CA GLY A 585 45.17 1.44 6.56
C GLY A 585 45.08 2.96 6.70
N VAL A 586 45.53 3.71 5.69
CA VAL A 586 45.51 5.18 5.67
C VAL A 586 44.08 5.72 5.68
N ILE A 587 43.23 5.25 4.74
CA ILE A 587 41.85 5.71 4.62
C ILE A 587 41.04 5.30 5.86
N GLY A 588 41.22 4.06 6.34
CA GLY A 588 40.57 3.55 7.54
C GLY A 588 40.91 4.39 8.77
N THR A 589 42.19 4.66 9.01
CA THR A 589 42.65 5.51 10.13
C THR A 589 42.12 6.93 10.02
N ALA A 590 42.12 7.53 8.83
CA ALA A 590 41.57 8.85 8.59
C ALA A 590 40.06 8.90 8.90
N LEU A 591 39.29 7.91 8.46
CA LEU A 591 37.87 7.78 8.77
C LEU A 591 37.64 7.61 10.28
N SER A 592 38.40 6.74 10.95
CA SER A 592 38.32 6.55 12.41
C SER A 592 38.58 7.85 13.17
N TYR A 593 39.60 8.60 12.77
CA TYR A 593 39.92 9.90 13.37
C TYR A 593 38.81 10.93 13.16
N THR A 594 38.21 10.97 11.95
CA THR A 594 37.09 11.87 11.66
C THR A 594 35.85 11.57 12.50
N LEU A 595 35.57 10.30 12.77
CA LEU A 595 34.43 9.88 13.59
C LEU A 595 34.65 10.13 15.08
N ALA A 596 35.91 10.12 15.54
CA ALA A 596 36.26 10.32 16.95
C ALA A 596 36.21 11.79 17.37
N ASN A 597 36.35 12.73 16.42
CA ASN A 597 36.41 14.16 16.69
C ASN A 597 35.16 14.90 16.19
N ASP A 598 34.33 15.39 17.10
CA ASP A 598 33.06 16.07 16.80
C ASP A 598 33.21 17.31 15.90
N SER A 599 34.30 18.07 16.09
CA SER A 599 34.58 19.27 15.30
C SER A 599 34.95 18.90 13.86
N LEU A 600 35.70 17.82 13.67
CA LEU A 600 36.07 17.35 12.34
C LEU A 600 34.86 16.70 11.65
N ARG A 601 34.09 15.89 12.37
CA ARG A 601 32.85 15.26 11.89
C ARG A 601 31.85 16.28 11.38
N SER A 602 31.58 17.35 12.13
CA SER A 602 30.65 18.42 11.72
C SER A 602 31.16 19.19 10.50
N ARG A 603 32.47 19.48 10.41
CA ARG A 603 33.08 20.12 9.24
C ARG A 603 33.00 19.24 8.00
N VAL A 604 33.36 17.95 8.10
CA VAL A 604 33.28 16.99 7.00
C VAL A 604 31.83 16.80 6.55
N ALA A 605 30.89 16.68 7.49
CA ALA A 605 29.46 16.60 7.17
C ALA A 605 28.97 17.86 6.45
N SER A 606 29.37 19.05 6.92
CA SER A 606 29.04 20.32 6.25
C SER A 606 29.62 20.39 4.84
N TRP A 607 30.87 19.94 4.66
CA TRP A 607 31.53 19.90 3.35
C TRP A 607 30.87 18.90 2.40
N LEU A 608 30.51 17.70 2.89
CA LEU A 608 29.78 16.70 2.11
C LEU A 608 28.38 17.19 1.71
N LEU A 609 27.67 17.86 2.63
CA LEU A 609 26.37 18.49 2.34
C LEU A 609 26.51 19.61 1.31
N TRP A 610 27.56 20.43 1.43
CA TRP A 610 27.88 21.47 0.45
C TRP A 610 28.21 20.86 -0.93
N ALA A 611 29.04 19.83 -0.98
CA ALA A 611 29.39 19.13 -2.21
C ALA A 611 28.17 18.45 -2.85
N ALA A 612 27.30 17.83 -2.04
CA ALA A 612 26.05 17.24 -2.50
C ALA A 612 25.09 18.31 -3.06
N SER A 613 24.99 19.46 -2.39
CA SER A 613 24.18 20.59 -2.87
C SER A 613 24.74 21.17 -4.17
N GLY A 614 26.07 21.29 -4.27
CA GLY A 614 26.75 21.70 -5.50
C GLY A 614 26.56 20.71 -6.65
N LEU A 615 26.60 19.40 -6.37
CA LEU A 615 26.32 18.37 -7.35
C LEU A 615 24.86 18.39 -7.81
N HIS A 616 23.92 18.54 -6.86
CA HIS A 616 22.50 18.69 -7.17
C HIS A 616 22.25 19.89 -8.06
N TRP A 617 22.82 21.05 -7.72
CA TRP A 617 22.77 22.24 -8.57
C TRP A 617 23.38 22.01 -9.95
N LEU A 618 24.54 21.33 -10.04
CA LEU A 618 25.22 21.06 -11.30
C LEU A 618 24.42 20.10 -12.20
N VAL A 619 23.70 19.14 -11.62
CA VAL A 619 22.94 18.11 -12.35
C VAL A 619 21.53 18.58 -12.68
N GLU A 620 20.88 19.37 -11.83
CA GLU A 620 19.46 19.71 -11.97
C GLU A 620 19.23 21.17 -12.39
N ASP A 621 19.79 22.12 -11.65
CA ASP A 621 19.53 23.56 -11.87
C ASP A 621 20.34 24.13 -13.04
N LEU A 622 21.63 23.77 -13.13
CA LEU A 622 22.56 24.30 -14.13
C LEU A 622 22.11 23.97 -15.57
N PRO A 623 21.67 22.74 -15.92
CA PRO A 623 21.20 22.46 -17.27
C PRO A 623 19.95 23.27 -17.65
N VAL A 624 19.02 23.47 -16.71
CA VAL A 624 17.81 24.27 -16.94
C VAL A 624 18.16 25.74 -17.15
N LEU A 625 19.09 26.26 -16.35
CA LEU A 625 19.54 27.65 -16.43
C LEU A 625 20.31 27.91 -17.74
N LEU A 626 21.24 27.01 -18.11
CA LEU A 626 21.96 27.05 -19.38
C LEU A 626 21.00 26.93 -20.57
N ALA A 627 20.02 26.03 -20.53
CA ALA A 627 19.05 25.84 -21.60
C ALA A 627 18.14 27.07 -21.82
N ARG A 628 17.93 27.91 -20.80
CA ARG A 628 17.19 29.18 -20.91
C ARG A 628 18.04 30.32 -21.46
N HIS A 629 19.37 30.24 -21.36
CA HIS A 629 20.26 31.32 -21.78
C HIS A 629 20.37 31.39 -23.33
N PRO A 630 20.06 32.53 -23.97
CA PRO A 630 19.97 32.63 -25.42
C PRO A 630 21.30 32.37 -26.14
N ALA A 631 22.42 32.80 -25.57
CA ALA A 631 23.75 32.54 -26.14
C ALA A 631 24.14 31.05 -26.07
N PHE A 632 23.75 30.33 -25.02
CA PHE A 632 24.01 28.90 -24.89
C PHE A 632 23.12 28.09 -25.84
N ARG A 633 21.86 28.53 -26.03
CA ARG A 633 20.97 27.94 -27.04
C ARG A 633 21.55 28.06 -28.44
N ALA A 634 22.08 29.23 -28.81
CA ALA A 634 22.66 29.46 -30.13
C ALA A 634 24.03 28.76 -30.31
N ALA A 635 24.92 28.82 -29.31
CA ALA A 635 26.29 28.32 -29.44
C ALA A 635 26.42 26.81 -29.22
N VAL A 636 25.51 26.19 -28.45
CA VAL A 636 25.62 24.76 -28.07
C VAL A 636 24.42 23.97 -28.57
N LEU A 637 23.19 24.36 -28.22
CA LEU A 637 22.01 23.55 -28.55
C LEU A 637 21.70 23.52 -30.06
N VAL A 638 21.88 24.62 -30.80
CA VAL A 638 21.69 24.64 -32.26
C VAL A 638 22.69 23.73 -32.99
N PRO A 639 24.01 23.84 -32.78
CA PRO A 639 24.97 22.93 -33.43
C PRO A 639 24.81 21.48 -32.94
N LEU A 640 24.48 21.24 -31.67
CA LEU A 640 24.22 19.89 -31.16
C LEU A 640 22.95 19.28 -31.77
N ARG A 641 21.91 20.09 -32.00
CA ARG A 641 20.69 19.67 -32.71
C ARG A 641 20.99 19.38 -34.17
N LEU A 642 21.77 20.23 -34.84
CA LEU A 642 22.27 19.97 -36.20
C LEU A 642 23.09 18.68 -36.25
N ALA A 643 24.02 18.47 -35.33
CA ALA A 643 24.82 17.24 -35.23
C ALA A 643 23.95 16.01 -34.94
N TRP A 644 22.92 16.14 -34.10
CA TRP A 644 21.96 15.06 -33.83
C TRP A 644 21.21 14.64 -35.10
N TYR A 645 20.74 15.58 -35.91
CA TYR A 645 19.99 15.29 -37.14
C TYR A 645 20.88 14.93 -38.34
N LEU A 646 22.05 15.54 -38.49
CA LEU A 646 22.96 15.34 -39.64
C LEU A 646 23.98 14.23 -39.42
N ALA A 647 24.29 13.89 -38.16
CA ALA A 647 25.33 12.92 -37.86
C ALA A 647 24.88 11.76 -36.98
N VAL A 648 24.33 12.02 -35.79
CA VAL A 648 24.04 10.96 -34.82
C VAL A 648 22.90 10.04 -35.28
N LYS A 649 21.79 10.60 -35.76
CA LYS A 649 20.64 9.82 -36.25
C LYS A 649 20.95 8.97 -37.48
N PRO A 650 21.57 9.50 -38.54
CA PRO A 650 22.02 8.68 -39.67
C PRO A 650 22.98 7.58 -39.23
N GLY A 651 23.93 7.89 -38.32
CA GLY A 651 24.88 6.92 -37.77
C GLY A 651 24.21 5.79 -37.00
N LEU A 652 23.24 6.11 -36.12
CA LEU A 652 22.47 5.11 -35.38
C LEU A 652 21.61 4.24 -36.30
N ALA A 653 21.04 4.82 -37.35
CA ALA A 653 20.22 4.06 -38.30
C ALA A 653 21.08 3.17 -39.21
N ILE A 654 22.31 3.57 -39.55
CA ILE A 654 23.31 2.71 -40.19
C ILE A 654 23.74 1.58 -39.24
N LEU A 655 23.99 1.89 -37.95
CA LEU A 655 24.32 0.89 -36.95
C LEU A 655 23.19 -0.14 -36.78
N ALA A 656 21.94 0.31 -36.69
CA ALA A 656 20.78 -0.57 -36.63
C ALA A 656 20.65 -1.42 -37.90
N LEU A 657 20.81 -0.82 -39.08
CA LEU A 657 20.80 -1.54 -40.35
C LEU A 657 21.91 -2.61 -40.39
N HIS A 658 23.08 -2.32 -39.83
CA HIS A 658 24.19 -3.27 -39.73
C HIS A 658 23.95 -4.41 -38.72
N VAL A 659 23.21 -4.16 -37.64
CA VAL A 659 22.80 -5.20 -36.68
C VAL A 659 21.73 -6.13 -37.26
N PHE A 660 20.79 -5.60 -38.05
CA PHE A 660 19.65 -6.36 -38.57
C PHE A 660 19.85 -6.90 -39.99
N THR A 661 20.85 -6.43 -40.73
CA THR A 661 21.17 -6.92 -42.07
C THR A 661 22.69 -7.06 -42.23
N PRO A 662 23.19 -8.06 -42.99
CA PRO A 662 24.61 -8.23 -43.28
C PRO A 662 25.08 -7.21 -44.34
N LEU A 663 24.75 -5.93 -44.15
CA LEU A 663 25.10 -4.86 -45.06
C LEU A 663 26.58 -4.52 -44.90
N VAL A 664 27.42 -5.10 -45.76
CA VAL A 664 28.83 -4.72 -45.89
C VAL A 664 28.87 -3.45 -46.71
N ILE A 665 29.20 -2.32 -46.08
CA ILE A 665 29.44 -1.05 -46.78
C ILE A 665 30.80 -1.17 -47.48
N PRO A 666 30.85 -1.34 -48.81
CA PRO A 666 32.07 -1.81 -49.48
C PRO A 666 33.10 -0.70 -49.73
N ASN A 667 32.70 0.57 -49.65
CA ASN A 667 33.60 1.71 -49.71
C ASN A 667 33.02 2.97 -49.03
N LEU A 668 33.91 3.94 -48.74
CA LEU A 668 33.58 5.19 -48.07
C LEU A 668 32.55 6.04 -48.84
N VAL A 669 32.56 5.98 -50.17
CA VAL A 669 31.66 6.76 -51.03
C VAL A 669 30.21 6.28 -50.90
N ILE A 670 30.00 4.96 -50.94
CA ILE A 670 28.68 4.36 -50.71
C ILE A 670 28.24 4.63 -49.27
N GLY A 671 29.14 4.51 -48.28
CA GLY A 671 28.84 4.87 -46.89
C GLY A 671 28.40 6.32 -46.71
N ALA A 672 29.10 7.27 -47.34
CA ALA A 672 28.75 8.69 -47.32
C ALA A 672 27.44 8.98 -48.06
N ALA A 673 27.20 8.32 -49.20
CA ALA A 673 25.95 8.45 -49.95
C ALA A 673 24.75 7.88 -49.17
N THR A 674 24.91 6.72 -48.53
CA THR A 674 23.90 6.13 -47.65
C THR A 674 23.63 7.02 -46.45
N TRP A 675 24.68 7.56 -45.80
CA TRP A 675 24.55 8.52 -44.71
C TRP A 675 23.76 9.76 -45.12
N PHE A 676 24.10 10.35 -46.26
CA PHE A 676 23.42 11.54 -46.78
C PHE A 676 21.97 11.26 -47.16
N LEU A 677 21.70 10.12 -47.81
CA LEU A 677 20.35 9.68 -48.16
C LEU A 677 19.50 9.47 -46.90
N LEU A 678 20.05 8.82 -45.87
CA LEU A 678 19.38 8.60 -44.59
C LEU A 678 19.13 9.92 -43.86
N ALA A 679 20.10 10.83 -43.85
CA ALA A 679 19.93 12.18 -43.31
C ALA A 679 18.79 12.92 -44.03
N LEU A 680 18.72 12.83 -45.37
CA LEU A 680 17.66 13.45 -46.16
C LEU A 680 16.29 12.82 -45.87
N VAL A 681 16.20 11.48 -45.89
CA VAL A 681 14.96 10.74 -45.58
C VAL A 681 14.48 11.06 -44.17
N MET A 682 15.37 11.14 -43.19
CA MET A 682 15.02 11.48 -41.81
C MET A 682 14.63 12.96 -41.61
N THR A 683 14.89 13.83 -42.59
CA THR A 683 14.35 15.21 -42.61
C THR A 683 12.98 15.33 -43.29
N THR A 684 12.43 14.27 -43.88
CA THR A 684 11.10 14.31 -44.50
C THR A 684 9.96 14.33 -43.46
N ARG A 685 8.81 14.91 -43.84
CA ARG A 685 7.61 15.04 -42.99
C ARG A 685 7.16 13.76 -42.27
N PRO A 686 7.06 12.57 -42.90
CA PRO A 686 6.63 11.36 -42.19
C PRO A 686 7.62 10.93 -41.11
N PHE A 687 8.93 11.11 -41.33
CA PHE A 687 9.93 10.76 -40.33
C PHE A 687 9.97 11.75 -39.16
N LEU A 688 9.74 13.05 -39.42
CA LEU A 688 9.57 14.05 -38.36
C LEU A 688 8.31 13.80 -37.50
N LEU A 689 7.26 13.24 -38.08
CA LEU A 689 6.07 12.79 -37.33
C LEU A 689 6.38 11.58 -36.46
N LEU A 690 7.11 10.58 -36.98
CA LEU A 690 7.59 9.44 -36.21
C LEU A 690 8.54 9.88 -35.07
N ASP A 691 9.44 10.83 -35.34
CA ASP A 691 10.35 11.42 -34.35
C ASP A 691 9.59 12.12 -33.22
N ARG A 692 8.53 12.87 -33.56
CA ARG A 692 7.62 13.46 -32.55
C ARG A 692 6.90 12.39 -31.75
N ARG A 693 6.40 11.31 -32.38
CA ARG A 693 5.77 10.18 -31.68
C ARG A 693 6.74 9.46 -30.75
N LEU A 694 7.99 9.23 -31.18
CA LEU A 694 9.01 8.64 -30.32
C LEU A 694 9.39 9.57 -29.17
N ALA A 695 9.47 10.89 -29.42
CA ALA A 695 9.70 11.87 -28.37
C ALA A 695 8.53 11.91 -27.37
N GLU A 696 7.28 11.85 -27.85
CA GLU A 696 6.08 11.69 -27.01
C GLU A 696 6.17 10.41 -26.19
N ILE A 697 6.51 9.25 -26.78
CA ILE A 697 6.68 7.98 -26.04
C ILE A 697 7.78 8.08 -24.99
N VAL A 698 8.89 8.77 -25.28
CA VAL A 698 9.98 8.96 -24.30
C VAL A 698 9.54 9.91 -23.19
N VAL A 699 8.82 10.98 -23.52
CA VAL A 699 8.25 11.93 -22.54
C VAL A 699 7.21 11.22 -21.67
N ASP A 700 6.31 10.43 -22.26
CA ASP A 700 5.33 9.59 -21.59
C ASP A 700 5.99 8.52 -20.75
N PHE A 701 7.09 7.91 -21.20
CA PHE A 701 7.88 6.97 -20.43
C PHE A 701 8.55 7.66 -19.24
N VAL A 702 9.16 8.84 -19.43
CA VAL A 702 9.75 9.64 -18.34
C VAL A 702 8.67 10.10 -17.37
N HIS A 703 7.49 10.49 -17.85
CA HIS A 703 6.35 10.80 -17.00
C HIS A 703 5.84 9.57 -16.28
N ALA A 704 5.73 8.40 -16.93
CA ALA A 704 5.33 7.15 -16.30
C ALA A 704 6.37 6.71 -15.26
N VAL A 705 7.66 6.88 -15.55
CA VAL A 705 8.78 6.70 -14.61
C VAL A 705 8.59 7.67 -13.46
N ARG A 706 8.55 8.99 -13.65
CA ARG A 706 8.30 9.98 -12.58
C ARG A 706 7.02 9.72 -11.78
N ALA A 707 5.95 9.28 -12.46
CA ALA A 707 4.63 9.05 -11.90
C ALA A 707 4.44 7.66 -11.25
N GLY A 708 5.49 6.83 -11.13
CA GLY A 708 5.35 5.57 -10.38
C GLY A 708 5.86 4.29 -11.01
N LEU A 709 6.30 4.23 -12.27
CA LEU A 709 6.51 2.95 -12.96
C LEU A 709 7.55 2.06 -12.27
N VAL A 710 8.69 2.63 -11.85
CA VAL A 710 9.73 1.88 -11.12
C VAL A 710 9.20 1.42 -9.77
N GLY A 711 8.46 2.28 -9.06
CA GLY A 711 7.74 1.92 -7.85
C GLY A 711 6.77 0.76 -8.03
N ARG A 712 5.93 0.80 -9.06
CA ARG A 712 4.98 -0.28 -9.40
C ARG A 712 5.68 -1.59 -9.74
N LEU A 713 6.82 -1.54 -10.43
CA LEU A 713 7.66 -2.71 -10.70
C LEU A 713 8.28 -3.26 -9.41
N PHE A 714 8.75 -2.38 -8.54
CA PHE A 714 9.30 -2.74 -7.23
C PHE A 714 8.23 -3.36 -6.34
N GLU A 715 7.05 -2.77 -6.25
CA GLU A 715 5.90 -3.35 -5.55
C GLU A 715 5.48 -4.69 -6.17
N ALA A 716 5.51 -4.82 -7.50
CA ALA A 716 5.22 -6.10 -8.15
C ALA A 716 6.24 -7.16 -7.74
N PHE A 717 7.53 -6.81 -7.72
CA PHE A 717 8.60 -7.67 -7.22
C PHE A 717 8.41 -8.01 -5.73
N ASP A 718 8.12 -7.02 -4.89
CA ASP A 718 7.88 -7.20 -3.46
C ASP A 718 6.65 -8.10 -3.21
N ARG A 719 5.56 -7.93 -3.97
CA ARG A 719 4.39 -8.82 -3.92
C ARG A 719 4.75 -10.25 -4.34
N ILE A 720 5.52 -10.42 -5.42
CA ILE A 720 5.99 -11.74 -5.88
C ILE A 720 6.85 -12.38 -4.78
N TYR A 721 7.80 -11.62 -4.23
CA TYR A 721 8.67 -12.06 -3.15
C TYR A 721 7.87 -12.45 -1.90
N LYS A 722 6.98 -11.59 -1.39
CA LYS A 722 6.13 -11.88 -0.22
C LYS A 722 5.26 -13.12 -0.45
N THR A 723 4.76 -13.31 -1.68
CA THR A 723 3.98 -14.49 -2.05
C THR A 723 4.86 -15.75 -2.04
N LEU A 724 6.06 -15.69 -2.62
CA LEU A 724 7.03 -16.79 -2.64
C LEU A 724 7.48 -17.15 -1.22
N PHE A 725 7.84 -16.14 -0.41
CA PHE A 725 8.25 -16.30 0.99
C PHE A 725 7.13 -16.97 1.80
N LYS A 726 5.91 -16.43 1.72
CA LYS A 726 4.75 -17.01 2.40
C LYS A 726 4.43 -18.42 1.89
N ALA A 727 4.63 -18.70 0.60
CA ALA A 727 4.44 -20.05 0.05
C ALA A 727 5.46 -21.04 0.62
N VAL A 728 6.73 -20.65 0.73
CA VAL A 728 7.79 -21.48 1.35
C VAL A 728 7.50 -21.69 2.84
N GLU A 729 7.17 -20.65 3.60
CA GLU A 729 6.80 -20.78 5.01
C GLU A 729 5.57 -21.66 5.20
N THR A 730 4.54 -21.46 4.38
CA THR A 730 3.32 -22.27 4.41
C THR A 730 3.63 -23.72 4.07
N ALA A 731 4.52 -23.98 3.11
CA ALA A 731 4.94 -25.34 2.77
C ALA A 731 5.67 -26.01 3.95
N LEU A 732 6.57 -25.29 4.63
CA LEU A 732 7.27 -25.79 5.81
C LEU A 732 6.31 -26.07 6.97
N VAL A 733 5.36 -25.17 7.23
CA VAL A 733 4.35 -25.32 8.30
C VAL A 733 3.38 -26.45 7.97
N ARG A 734 2.93 -26.58 6.72
CA ARG A 734 2.07 -27.69 6.29
C ARG A 734 2.77 -29.03 6.44
N ALA A 735 4.06 -29.10 6.12
CA ALA A 735 4.85 -30.30 6.36
C ALA A 735 4.94 -30.62 7.87
N ASP A 736 5.13 -29.61 8.74
CA ASP A 736 5.07 -29.81 10.19
C ASP A 736 3.69 -30.31 10.65
N GLU A 737 2.61 -29.70 10.16
CA GLU A 737 1.23 -30.07 10.51
C GLU A 737 0.91 -31.50 10.05
N ALA A 738 1.38 -31.91 8.87
CA ALA A 738 1.22 -33.27 8.35
C ALA A 738 1.96 -34.33 9.17
N LEU A 739 3.06 -33.95 9.83
CA LEU A 739 3.85 -34.83 10.70
C LEU A 739 3.31 -34.92 12.13
N ARG A 740 2.32 -34.10 12.52
CA ARG A 740 1.68 -34.19 13.85
C ARG A 740 0.79 -35.43 13.94
N SER A 741 0.79 -36.10 15.09
CA SER A 741 -0.11 -37.23 15.35
C SER A 741 -1.42 -36.76 15.99
N ARG A 742 -2.53 -37.46 15.68
CA ARG A 742 -3.86 -37.27 16.28
C ARG A 742 -4.18 -38.44 17.21
N SER A 743 -5.14 -38.25 18.12
CA SER A 743 -5.50 -39.23 19.16
C SER A 743 -5.91 -40.61 18.61
N ASP A 744 -6.44 -40.65 17.38
CA ASP A 744 -7.01 -41.85 16.75
C ASP A 744 -6.10 -42.45 15.66
N ASP A 745 -4.88 -41.93 15.50
CA ASP A 745 -3.95 -42.48 14.51
C ASP A 745 -3.56 -43.92 14.88
N SER A 746 -3.57 -44.81 13.88
CA SER A 746 -3.07 -46.18 14.08
C SER A 746 -1.60 -46.17 14.53
N GLY A 747 -1.19 -47.16 15.32
CA GLY A 747 0.18 -47.24 15.84
C GLY A 747 1.24 -47.20 14.72
N ALA A 748 0.94 -47.79 13.56
CA ALA A 748 1.80 -47.75 12.37
C ALA A 748 1.93 -46.34 11.76
N MET A 749 0.82 -45.59 11.68
CA MET A 749 0.83 -44.20 11.20
C MET A 749 1.62 -43.29 12.15
N THR A 750 1.46 -43.50 13.46
CA THR A 750 2.21 -42.77 14.49
C THR A 750 3.71 -43.02 14.35
N ALA A 751 4.13 -44.28 14.18
CA ALA A 751 5.54 -44.65 13.97
C ALA A 751 6.12 -44.06 12.68
N LEU A 752 5.35 -44.07 11.58
CA LEU A 752 5.75 -43.46 10.32
C LEU A 752 5.98 -41.96 10.48
N ARG A 753 5.01 -41.22 11.04
CA ARG A 753 5.14 -39.77 11.27
C ARG A 753 6.30 -39.44 12.22
N ALA A 754 6.50 -40.26 13.24
CA ALA A 754 7.65 -40.21 14.13
C ALA A 754 8.99 -40.29 13.38
N SER A 755 9.19 -41.31 12.55
CA SER A 755 10.43 -41.47 11.77
C SER A 755 10.63 -40.33 10.76
N ALA A 756 9.57 -39.91 10.08
CA ALA A 756 9.60 -38.79 9.16
C ALA A 756 9.94 -37.47 9.88
N SER A 757 9.45 -37.27 11.11
CA SER A 757 9.78 -36.09 11.94
C SER A 757 11.28 -35.99 12.25
N LEU A 758 11.95 -37.13 12.50
CA LEU A 758 13.38 -37.17 12.81
C LEU A 758 14.23 -36.69 11.62
N VAL A 759 13.86 -37.08 10.39
CA VAL A 759 14.53 -36.64 9.15
C VAL A 759 14.15 -35.20 8.79
N TRP A 760 12.91 -34.80 9.08
CA TRP A 760 12.40 -33.49 8.74
C TRP A 760 13.06 -32.35 9.52
N VAL A 761 13.39 -32.54 10.80
CA VAL A 761 14.02 -31.50 11.64
C VAL A 761 15.30 -30.91 11.02
N PRO A 762 16.33 -31.70 10.65
CA PRO A 762 17.54 -31.16 10.02
C PRO A 762 17.28 -30.61 8.61
N LEU A 763 16.35 -31.22 7.85
CA LEU A 763 16.00 -30.73 6.51
C LEU A 763 15.33 -29.36 6.58
N ARG A 764 14.42 -29.15 7.53
CA ARG A 764 13.76 -27.86 7.78
C ARG A 764 14.77 -26.80 8.21
N ALA A 765 15.71 -27.14 9.10
CA ALA A 765 16.75 -26.22 9.55
C ALA A 765 17.64 -25.79 8.37
N THR A 766 18.09 -26.75 7.56
CA THR A 766 18.94 -26.51 6.39
C THR A 766 18.20 -25.73 5.31
N GLY A 767 16.96 -26.10 4.99
CA GLY A 767 16.14 -25.41 4.00
C GLY A 767 15.89 -23.94 4.36
N ARG A 768 15.60 -23.65 5.63
CA ARG A 768 15.49 -22.26 6.12
C ARG A 768 16.81 -21.51 6.08
N LEU A 769 17.93 -22.13 6.48
CA LEU A 769 19.26 -21.51 6.38
C LEU A 769 19.59 -21.12 4.93
N LEU A 770 19.48 -22.07 4.00
CA LEU A 770 19.75 -21.85 2.58
C LEU A 770 18.83 -20.76 2.03
N PHE A 771 17.54 -20.82 2.37
CA PHE A 771 16.59 -19.84 1.90
C PHE A 771 16.87 -18.44 2.44
N VAL A 772 16.95 -18.25 3.76
CA VAL A 772 17.08 -16.93 4.39
C VAL A 772 18.47 -16.29 4.16
N VAL A 773 19.54 -17.08 4.20
CA VAL A 773 20.91 -16.56 4.15
C VAL A 773 21.44 -16.48 2.72
N LEU A 774 21.10 -17.43 1.84
CA LEU A 774 21.70 -17.53 0.51
C LEU A 774 20.75 -17.13 -0.63
N ILE A 775 19.47 -17.51 -0.55
CA ILE A 775 18.52 -17.31 -1.66
C ILE A 775 17.81 -15.96 -1.54
N GLU A 776 17.24 -15.68 -0.36
CA GLU A 776 16.45 -14.49 -0.07
C GLU A 776 17.19 -13.20 -0.42
N PRO A 777 18.49 -13.00 -0.08
CA PRO A 777 19.18 -11.76 -0.40
C PRO A 777 19.38 -11.49 -1.90
N MET A 778 19.34 -12.52 -2.75
CA MET A 778 19.41 -12.34 -4.22
C MET A 778 18.06 -11.94 -4.82
N ILE A 779 16.96 -12.43 -4.24
CA ILE A 779 15.62 -12.21 -4.78
C ILE A 779 15.03 -10.92 -4.19
N HIS A 780 15.41 -10.56 -2.96
CA HIS A 780 14.88 -9.40 -2.27
C HIS A 780 15.47 -8.10 -2.88
N PRO A 781 14.62 -7.20 -3.41
CA PRO A 781 15.09 -6.08 -4.22
C PRO A 781 15.88 -5.03 -3.42
N LEU A 782 15.65 -4.91 -2.09
CA LEU A 782 16.47 -4.05 -1.21
C LEU A 782 17.82 -4.67 -0.82
N LYS A 783 17.93 -6.00 -0.80
CA LYS A 783 19.17 -6.69 -0.37
C LYS A 783 20.12 -6.90 -1.56
N LEU A 784 19.55 -7.12 -2.75
CA LEU A 784 20.26 -7.41 -3.99
C LEU A 784 21.38 -6.40 -4.35
N PRO A 785 21.21 -5.06 -4.22
CA PRO A 785 22.29 -4.12 -4.51
C PRO A 785 23.54 -4.35 -3.65
N VAL A 786 23.36 -4.69 -2.37
CA VAL A 786 24.47 -4.99 -1.46
C VAL A 786 25.16 -6.29 -1.87
N CYS A 787 24.39 -7.31 -2.27
CA CYS A 787 24.92 -8.57 -2.80
C CYS A 787 25.77 -8.34 -4.07
N PHE A 788 25.37 -7.42 -4.97
CA PHE A 788 26.16 -7.08 -6.15
C PHE A 788 27.46 -6.37 -5.82
N VAL A 789 27.44 -5.45 -4.85
CA VAL A 789 28.67 -4.80 -4.38
C VAL A 789 29.60 -5.83 -3.75
N ALA A 790 29.06 -6.72 -2.91
CA ALA A 790 29.83 -7.83 -2.33
C ALA A 790 30.40 -8.75 -3.43
N ALA A 791 29.62 -9.10 -4.45
CA ALA A 791 30.07 -9.95 -5.55
C ALA A 791 31.27 -9.34 -6.32
N LYS A 792 31.25 -8.02 -6.54
CA LYS A 792 32.38 -7.31 -7.17
C LYS A 792 33.67 -7.36 -6.34
N VAL A 793 33.55 -7.48 -5.02
CA VAL A 793 34.70 -7.59 -4.11
C VAL A 793 35.13 -9.05 -3.93
N LEU A 794 34.18 -9.98 -3.77
CA LEU A 794 34.44 -11.38 -3.46
C LEU A 794 34.83 -12.22 -4.67
N TYR A 795 34.20 -12.06 -5.84
CA TYR A 795 34.51 -12.91 -7.00
C TYR A 795 35.97 -12.80 -7.48
N PRO A 796 36.60 -11.61 -7.53
CA PRO A 796 38.01 -11.51 -7.87
C PRO A 796 38.95 -12.21 -6.88
N VAL A 797 38.50 -12.49 -5.65
CA VAL A 797 39.29 -13.18 -4.62
C VAL A 797 38.97 -14.67 -4.59
N LEU A 798 37.68 -15.02 -4.51
CA LEU A 798 37.21 -16.39 -4.37
C LEU A 798 37.27 -17.18 -5.67
N GLY A 799 37.14 -16.53 -6.83
CA GLY A 799 37.19 -17.19 -8.14
C GLY A 799 38.50 -17.96 -8.34
N PRO A 800 39.67 -17.29 -8.30
CA PRO A 800 40.97 -17.95 -8.42
C PRO A 800 41.20 -19.01 -7.32
N MET A 801 40.87 -18.71 -6.05
CA MET A 801 40.98 -19.71 -4.96
C MET A 801 40.13 -20.95 -5.23
N GLY A 802 38.94 -20.78 -5.81
CA GLY A 802 38.06 -21.86 -6.22
C GLY A 802 38.68 -22.75 -7.30
N THR A 803 39.14 -22.14 -8.39
CA THR A 803 39.68 -22.85 -9.56
C THR A 803 41.04 -23.47 -9.31
N GLU A 804 41.90 -22.81 -8.53
CA GLU A 804 43.29 -23.21 -8.34
C GLU A 804 43.52 -24.06 -7.08
N SER A 805 42.67 -23.93 -6.05
CA SER A 805 42.86 -24.62 -4.78
C SER A 805 41.70 -25.55 -4.42
N TRP A 806 40.47 -25.06 -4.38
CA TRP A 806 39.36 -25.83 -3.81
C TRP A 806 38.86 -26.94 -4.73
N ILE A 807 38.70 -26.67 -6.03
CA ILE A 807 38.29 -27.70 -7.01
C ILE A 807 39.33 -28.82 -7.09
N PRO A 808 40.65 -28.54 -7.24
CA PRO A 808 41.67 -29.59 -7.23
C PRO A 808 41.72 -30.38 -5.92
N ALA A 809 41.45 -29.75 -4.76
CA ALA A 809 41.43 -30.42 -3.47
C ALA A 809 40.21 -31.35 -3.30
N MET A 810 39.05 -30.98 -3.85
CA MET A 810 37.81 -31.78 -3.76
C MET A 810 37.67 -32.83 -4.86
N ALA A 811 38.27 -32.60 -6.04
CA ALA A 811 38.16 -33.48 -7.20
C ALA A 811 38.53 -34.95 -6.91
N PRO A 812 39.53 -35.29 -6.08
CA PRO A 812 39.84 -36.68 -5.72
C PRO A 812 38.74 -37.40 -4.94
N LEU A 813 37.89 -36.67 -4.21
CA LEU A 813 36.84 -37.23 -3.35
C LEU A 813 35.51 -37.37 -4.09
N THR A 814 35.16 -36.39 -4.93
CA THR A 814 33.82 -36.29 -5.55
C THR A 814 33.83 -36.39 -7.08
N GLY A 815 35.01 -36.37 -7.71
CA GLY A 815 35.17 -36.13 -9.14
C GLY A 815 35.16 -34.64 -9.50
N TYR A 816 35.78 -34.30 -10.64
CA TYR A 816 35.97 -32.92 -11.08
C TYR A 816 34.64 -32.18 -11.31
N TRP A 817 33.69 -32.76 -12.05
CA TRP A 817 32.43 -32.10 -12.37
C TRP A 817 31.55 -31.82 -11.13
N PRO A 818 31.37 -32.77 -10.19
CA PRO A 818 30.70 -32.48 -8.92
C PRO A 818 31.46 -31.45 -8.07
N ALA A 819 32.79 -31.55 -7.96
CA ALA A 819 33.61 -30.58 -7.22
C ALA A 819 33.48 -29.16 -7.79
N MET A 820 33.57 -29.02 -9.11
CA MET A 820 33.39 -27.77 -9.83
C MET A 820 32.00 -27.20 -9.60
N THR A 821 30.96 -28.03 -9.70
CA THR A 821 29.57 -27.58 -9.48
C THR A 821 29.37 -27.09 -8.06
N ILE A 822 29.84 -27.84 -7.05
CA ILE A 822 29.72 -27.47 -5.64
C ILE A 822 30.49 -26.18 -5.35
N VAL A 823 31.78 -26.11 -5.71
CA VAL A 823 32.64 -24.94 -5.45
C VAL A 823 32.11 -23.71 -6.17
N THR A 824 31.73 -23.82 -7.44
CA THR A 824 31.18 -22.68 -8.19
C THR A 824 29.87 -22.21 -7.59
N THR A 825 29.00 -23.13 -7.15
CA THR A 825 27.74 -22.77 -6.48
C THR A 825 28.00 -22.06 -5.14
N VAL A 826 28.95 -22.54 -4.35
CA VAL A 826 29.34 -21.89 -3.08
C VAL A 826 29.88 -20.48 -3.34
N ILE A 827 30.79 -20.31 -4.30
CA ILE A 827 31.35 -18.99 -4.67
C ILE A 827 30.24 -18.06 -5.14
N PHE A 828 29.36 -18.55 -6.02
CA PHE A 828 28.24 -17.78 -6.56
C PHE A 828 27.26 -17.31 -5.48
N LEU A 829 26.99 -18.13 -4.46
CA LEU A 829 26.06 -17.79 -3.38
C LEU A 829 26.71 -17.01 -2.23
N MET A 830 28.04 -16.98 -2.13
CA MET A 830 28.74 -16.36 -1.00
C MET A 830 28.50 -14.84 -0.83
N PRO A 831 28.39 -14.02 -1.89
CA PRO A 831 28.03 -12.60 -1.74
C PRO A 831 26.71 -12.37 -1.01
N ASN A 832 25.78 -13.33 -1.05
CA ASN A 832 24.47 -13.21 -0.43
C ASN A 832 24.55 -13.27 1.10
N VAL A 833 25.54 -13.97 1.65
CA VAL A 833 25.84 -13.96 3.08
C VAL A 833 26.11 -12.54 3.56
N PHE A 834 26.82 -11.73 2.77
CA PHE A 834 27.08 -10.32 3.11
C PHE A 834 25.83 -9.46 3.00
N GLY A 835 24.98 -9.72 2.00
CA GLY A 835 23.66 -9.11 1.91
C GLY A 835 22.82 -9.39 3.16
N PHE A 836 22.74 -10.66 3.59
CA PHE A 836 22.09 -11.06 4.83
C PHE A 836 22.71 -10.36 6.06
N LEU A 837 24.02 -10.48 6.26
CA LEU A 837 24.73 -9.93 7.42
C LEU A 837 24.59 -8.40 7.53
N PHE A 838 24.67 -7.68 6.42
CA PHE A 838 24.55 -6.22 6.42
C PHE A 838 23.20 -5.76 7.00
N TRP A 839 22.12 -6.39 6.55
CA TRP A 839 20.77 -6.05 7.01
C TRP A 839 20.52 -6.53 8.45
N GLU A 840 20.99 -7.73 8.79
CA GLU A 840 20.86 -8.28 10.15
C GLU A 840 21.67 -7.50 11.19
N PHE A 841 22.87 -7.03 10.85
CA PHE A 841 23.65 -6.14 11.71
C PHE A 841 22.97 -4.79 11.91
N ARG A 842 22.41 -4.22 10.84
CA ARG A 842 21.65 -2.96 10.92
C ARG A 842 20.43 -3.11 11.83
N GLU A 843 19.72 -4.23 11.73
CA GLU A 843 18.53 -4.51 12.54
C GLU A 843 18.90 -4.78 14.01
N ASN A 844 19.88 -5.66 14.27
CA ASN A 844 20.31 -6.00 15.63
C ASN A 844 20.93 -4.80 16.36
N ARG A 845 21.57 -3.87 15.64
CA ARG A 845 22.07 -2.62 16.23
C ARG A 845 20.93 -1.81 16.86
N GLY A 846 19.75 -1.78 16.24
CA GLY A 846 18.58 -1.03 16.72
C GLY A 846 17.87 -1.64 17.93
N LEU A 847 18.31 -2.79 18.43
CA LEU A 847 17.70 -3.48 19.58
C LEU A 847 18.09 -2.88 20.93
N TYR A 848 19.30 -2.34 21.05
CA TYR A 848 19.88 -1.90 22.33
C TYR A 848 19.58 -0.43 22.63
N GLU A 849 19.40 -0.11 23.90
CA GLU A 849 19.03 1.24 24.40
C GLU A 849 20.01 2.32 23.94
N ALA A 850 21.32 2.09 24.05
CA ALA A 850 22.33 3.09 23.65
C ALA A 850 22.38 3.38 22.14
N ASN A 851 21.79 2.52 21.30
CA ASN A 851 21.71 2.70 19.85
C ASN A 851 20.33 3.22 19.40
N ARG A 852 19.45 3.60 20.33
CA ARG A 852 18.15 4.19 20.03
C ARG A 852 18.34 5.44 19.17
N PRO A 853 17.54 5.63 18.10
CA PRO A 853 17.59 6.86 17.32
C PRO A 853 17.24 8.05 18.21
N GLY A 854 18.03 9.12 18.11
CA GLY A 854 17.83 10.31 18.93
C GLY A 854 16.49 11.01 18.67
N ARG A 855 15.91 10.89 17.46
CA ARG A 855 14.59 11.43 17.11
C ARG A 855 13.52 10.34 17.09
N PRO A 856 12.26 10.65 17.44
CA PRO A 856 11.13 9.72 17.27
C PRO A 856 11.03 9.24 15.81
N ARG A 857 10.81 7.94 15.61
CA ARG A 857 10.56 7.38 14.26
C ARG A 857 9.09 7.56 13.89
N THR A 858 8.85 7.71 12.59
CA THR A 858 7.50 7.59 12.04
C THR A 858 6.96 6.19 12.31
N ALA A 859 5.66 6.13 12.57
CA ALA A 859 4.94 4.91 12.85
C ALA A 859 4.07 4.53 11.64
N PRO A 860 3.91 3.23 11.36
CA PRO A 860 3.00 2.77 10.33
C PRO A 860 1.56 3.18 10.67
N ALA A 861 0.88 3.76 9.68
CA ALA A 861 -0.53 4.12 9.70
C ALA A 861 -1.37 3.22 8.77
N GLY A 862 -0.75 2.67 7.72
CA GLY A 862 -1.42 1.78 6.76
C GLY A 862 -1.30 0.28 7.10
N PRO A 863 -2.19 -0.56 6.53
CA PRO A 863 -2.23 -2.00 6.79
C PRO A 863 -0.95 -2.73 6.34
N ASP A 864 -0.25 -2.20 5.34
CA ASP A 864 1.02 -2.75 4.82
C ASP A 864 2.27 -2.16 5.49
N GLY A 865 2.10 -1.35 6.55
CA GLY A 865 3.21 -0.69 7.25
C GLY A 865 3.62 0.67 6.69
N GLU A 866 2.82 1.24 5.79
CA GLU A 866 3.00 2.58 5.22
C GLU A 866 2.83 3.67 6.30
N ASP A 867 3.61 4.75 6.25
CA ASP A 867 3.40 5.91 7.10
C ASP A 867 2.25 6.81 6.58
N MET A 868 1.86 7.83 7.35
CA MET A 868 0.72 8.69 7.01
C MET A 868 0.92 9.44 5.69
N ARG A 869 2.17 9.84 5.39
CA ARG A 869 2.53 10.49 4.13
C ARG A 869 2.42 9.51 2.97
N ALA A 870 3.01 8.32 3.09
CA ALA A 870 2.98 7.28 2.08
C ALA A 870 1.56 6.79 1.78
N LEU A 871 0.60 6.89 2.71
CA LEU A 871 -0.81 6.61 2.42
C LEU A 871 -1.42 7.56 1.37
N MET A 872 -1.06 8.85 1.43
CA MET A 872 -1.67 9.93 0.64
C MET A 872 -0.82 10.38 -0.56
N GLU A 873 0.51 10.32 -0.46
CA GLU A 873 1.44 10.80 -1.48
C GLU A 873 1.40 9.92 -2.74
N PRO A 874 0.96 10.45 -3.91
CA PRO A 874 1.01 9.70 -5.16
C PRO A 874 2.47 9.53 -5.59
N GLY A 875 3.03 8.31 -5.63
CA GLY A 875 4.44 8.13 -5.98
C GLY A 875 4.99 6.71 -5.97
N TRP A 876 6.32 6.57 -6.04
CA TRP A 876 7.04 5.28 -6.18
C TRP A 876 6.87 4.33 -5.00
N HIS A 877 6.60 4.87 -3.81
CA HIS A 877 6.53 4.11 -2.56
C HIS A 877 5.31 4.52 -1.71
N GLY A 878 4.29 5.13 -2.31
CA GLY A 878 3.09 5.63 -1.64
C GLY A 878 1.86 5.72 -2.54
N GLY A 879 0.75 6.18 -1.98
CA GLY A 879 -0.50 6.46 -2.66
C GLY A 879 -1.52 5.33 -2.53
N THR A 880 -1.54 4.60 -1.42
CA THR A 880 -2.52 3.54 -1.19
C THR A 880 -3.96 4.05 -1.18
N LEU A 881 -4.23 5.21 -0.57
CA LEU A 881 -5.54 5.86 -0.65
C LEU A 881 -5.91 6.24 -2.10
N PRO A 882 -5.08 7.04 -2.83
CA PRO A 882 -5.31 7.30 -4.26
C PRO A 882 -5.57 6.05 -5.09
N ARG A 883 -4.80 4.98 -4.85
CA ARG A 883 -4.92 3.71 -5.58
C ARG A 883 -6.23 2.98 -5.27
N ILE A 884 -6.62 2.87 -3.99
CA ILE A 884 -7.88 2.24 -3.58
C ILE A 884 -9.06 3.02 -4.14
N PHE A 885 -9.08 4.35 -4.01
CA PHE A 885 -10.14 5.19 -4.57
C PHE A 885 -10.19 5.11 -6.09
N SER A 886 -9.06 5.08 -6.80
CA SER A 886 -9.04 4.87 -8.26
C SER A 886 -9.62 3.50 -8.66
N ARG A 887 -9.33 2.46 -7.88
CA ARG A 887 -9.85 1.10 -8.11
C ARG A 887 -11.34 1.04 -7.82
N LEU A 888 -11.80 1.67 -6.74
CA LEU A 888 -13.21 1.82 -6.39
C LEU A 888 -13.98 2.58 -7.46
N ARG A 889 -13.46 3.71 -7.93
CA ARG A 889 -14.10 4.49 -9.00
C ARG A 889 -14.25 3.69 -10.29
N ARG A 890 -13.23 2.90 -10.67
CA ARG A 890 -13.27 2.02 -11.85
C ARG A 890 -14.18 0.80 -11.67
N ALA A 891 -14.09 0.13 -10.52
CA ALA A 891 -14.82 -1.11 -10.25
C ALA A 891 -16.30 -0.85 -9.92
N GLY A 892 -16.61 0.24 -9.22
CA GLY A 892 -17.97 0.69 -8.92
C GLY A 892 -18.66 1.40 -10.09
N ARG A 893 -18.05 1.43 -11.28
CA ARG A 893 -18.78 1.77 -12.51
C ARG A 893 -19.94 0.80 -12.70
N PRO A 894 -21.02 1.21 -13.39
CA PRO A 894 -21.99 0.25 -13.89
C PRO A 894 -21.26 -0.87 -14.65
N ALA A 895 -21.76 -2.11 -14.56
CA ALA A 895 -21.16 -3.24 -15.30
C ALA A 895 -21.04 -2.95 -16.81
N ALA A 896 -21.92 -2.08 -17.34
CA ALA A 896 -21.91 -1.54 -18.71
C ALA A 896 -20.62 -0.79 -19.11
N GLU A 897 -19.88 -0.25 -18.14
CA GLU A 897 -18.68 0.58 -18.35
C GLU A 897 -17.41 -0.15 -17.87
N GLY A 898 -17.48 -1.48 -17.69
CA GLY A 898 -16.37 -2.31 -17.22
C GLY A 898 -16.25 -2.41 -15.70
N GLY A 899 -17.30 -2.05 -14.96
CA GLY A 899 -17.38 -2.24 -13.52
C GLY A 899 -17.46 -3.71 -13.11
N ASP A 900 -16.97 -4.02 -11.92
CA ASP A 900 -16.88 -5.37 -11.36
C ASP A 900 -17.23 -5.31 -9.87
N ARG A 901 -18.43 -5.78 -9.52
CA ARG A 901 -18.95 -5.78 -8.14
C ARG A 901 -18.05 -6.56 -7.18
N ALA A 902 -17.37 -7.60 -7.63
CA ALA A 902 -16.47 -8.37 -6.77
C ALA A 902 -15.22 -7.54 -6.44
N ARG A 903 -14.65 -6.86 -7.45
CA ARG A 903 -13.51 -5.94 -7.24
C ARG A 903 -13.89 -4.69 -6.46
N GLU A 904 -15.11 -4.20 -6.62
CA GLU A 904 -15.65 -3.08 -5.84
C GLU A 904 -15.75 -3.47 -4.35
N ARG A 905 -16.40 -4.60 -4.04
CA ARG A 905 -16.45 -5.12 -2.66
C ARG A 905 -15.06 -5.34 -2.07
N GLN A 906 -14.13 -5.86 -2.87
CA GLN A 906 -12.75 -6.06 -2.44
C GLN A 906 -12.07 -4.72 -2.12
N ALA A 907 -12.23 -3.71 -2.95
CA ALA A 907 -11.64 -2.39 -2.72
C ALA A 907 -12.32 -1.64 -1.56
N LEU A 908 -13.62 -1.84 -1.32
CA LEU A 908 -14.32 -1.32 -0.14
C LEU A 908 -13.79 -1.97 1.13
N LYS A 909 -13.54 -3.28 1.09
CA LYS A 909 -12.90 -3.99 2.21
C LYS A 909 -11.50 -3.45 2.48
N GLN A 910 -10.70 -3.21 1.44
CA GLN A 910 -9.37 -2.58 1.58
C GLN A 910 -9.46 -1.18 2.20
N LEU A 911 -10.46 -0.38 1.84
CA LEU A 911 -10.67 0.95 2.44
C LEU A 911 -11.03 0.85 3.93
N GLU A 912 -11.85 -0.14 4.29
CA GLU A 912 -12.20 -0.39 5.69
C GLU A 912 -11.00 -0.88 6.50
N ASP A 913 -10.14 -1.72 5.92
CA ASP A 913 -8.89 -2.16 6.54
C ASP A 913 -7.94 -0.96 6.78
N VAL A 914 -7.89 0.01 5.85
CA VAL A 914 -7.14 1.26 6.05
C VAL A 914 -7.77 2.12 7.14
N ARG A 915 -9.10 2.23 7.20
CA ARG A 915 -9.82 2.98 8.23
C ARG A 915 -9.53 2.42 9.63
N GLU A 916 -9.61 1.10 9.77
CA GLU A 916 -9.26 0.37 10.99
C GLU A 916 -7.77 0.59 11.36
N SER A 917 -6.86 0.52 10.39
CA SER A 917 -5.43 0.77 10.59
C SER A 917 -5.13 2.20 11.06
N VAL A 918 -5.79 3.22 10.51
CA VAL A 918 -5.66 4.62 10.95
C VAL A 918 -6.28 4.82 12.33
N ALA A 919 -7.43 4.21 12.62
CA ALA A 919 -8.01 4.25 13.96
C ALA A 919 -7.06 3.62 14.99
N HIS A 920 -6.43 2.49 14.64
CA HIS A 920 -5.38 1.89 15.45
C HIS A 920 -4.17 2.80 15.60
N PHE A 921 -3.74 3.49 14.55
CA PHE A 921 -2.65 4.47 14.63
C PHE A 921 -2.94 5.58 15.65
N LEU A 922 -4.13 6.19 15.59
CA LEU A 922 -4.53 7.26 16.51
C LEU A 922 -4.66 6.74 17.93
N ARG A 923 -5.28 5.58 18.10
CA ARG A 923 -5.38 4.92 19.41
C ARG A 923 -3.99 4.68 19.99
N ARG A 924 -3.09 4.15 19.17
CA ARG A 924 -1.75 3.71 19.56
C ARG A 924 -0.80 4.88 19.87
N ASN A 925 -0.94 6.00 19.16
CA ASN A 925 0.01 7.11 19.24
C ASN A 925 -0.58 8.39 19.88
N LEU A 926 -1.86 8.41 20.24
CA LEU A 926 -2.49 9.53 20.95
C LEU A 926 -3.23 9.06 22.21
N VAL A 927 -4.22 8.17 22.06
CA VAL A 927 -5.08 7.74 23.19
C VAL A 927 -4.28 6.93 24.23
N ASP A 928 -3.54 5.93 23.77
CA ASP A 928 -2.77 5.04 24.63
C ASP A 928 -1.68 5.82 25.42
N PRO A 929 -0.88 6.72 24.81
CA PRO A 929 0.02 7.63 25.53
C PRO A 929 -0.65 8.54 26.58
N LEU A 930 -1.86 9.02 26.30
CA LEU A 930 -2.60 9.88 27.21
C LEU A 930 -3.08 9.10 28.45
N ALA A 931 -3.60 7.88 28.24
CA ALA A 931 -4.13 7.01 29.28
C ALA A 931 -3.12 6.64 30.39
N VAL A 932 -1.83 6.66 30.07
CA VAL A 932 -0.73 6.36 31.03
C VAL A 932 0.01 7.60 31.53
N SER A 933 -0.45 8.79 31.15
CA SER A 933 0.17 10.04 31.61
C SER A 933 -0.17 10.29 33.09
N PRO A 934 0.72 10.93 33.87
CA PRO A 934 0.56 11.08 35.32
C PRO A 934 -0.79 11.65 35.77
N GLY A 935 -1.36 12.63 35.05
CA GLY A 935 -2.64 13.25 35.39
C GLY A 935 -3.90 12.42 35.08
N TRP A 936 -3.72 11.26 34.43
CA TRP A 936 -4.81 10.36 34.02
C TRP A 936 -4.63 8.93 34.54
N ALA A 937 -3.39 8.48 34.78
CA ALA A 937 -3.10 7.15 35.31
C ALA A 937 -3.71 6.96 36.71
N GLY A 938 -4.41 5.84 36.92
CA GLY A 938 -4.85 5.43 38.26
C GLY A 938 -3.71 4.82 39.09
N ASP A 939 -3.99 4.52 40.36
CA ASP A 939 -3.02 3.92 41.29
C ASP A 939 -2.53 2.52 40.84
N ASP A 940 -3.36 1.79 40.07
CA ASP A 940 -2.97 0.51 39.48
C ASP A 940 -2.28 0.70 38.11
N PRO A 941 -0.98 0.39 37.96
CA PRO A 941 -0.29 0.50 36.69
C PRO A 941 -0.77 -0.48 35.60
N ARG A 942 -1.65 -1.44 35.93
CA ARG A 942 -2.29 -2.34 34.97
C ARG A 942 -3.64 -1.80 34.46
N GLN A 943 -4.27 -0.87 35.18
CA GLN A 943 -5.52 -0.23 34.75
C GLN A 943 -5.23 1.07 34.00
N TRP A 944 -5.93 1.24 32.87
CA TRP A 944 -5.77 2.40 32.00
C TRP A 944 -7.11 3.12 31.96
N SER A 945 -7.16 4.34 32.49
CA SER A 945 -8.27 5.25 32.21
C SER A 945 -8.20 5.63 30.73
N ARG A 946 -9.32 5.59 30.02
CA ARG A 946 -9.37 5.93 28.60
C ARG A 946 -10.15 7.20 28.38
N PRO A 947 -9.58 8.36 28.74
CA PRO A 947 -10.32 9.62 28.69
C PRO A 947 -10.80 10.02 27.29
N LEU A 948 -10.27 9.37 26.26
CA LEU A 948 -10.63 9.53 24.86
C LEU A 948 -10.81 8.16 24.22
N GLU A 949 -11.81 8.05 23.35
CA GLU A 949 -11.94 6.95 22.39
C GLU A 949 -11.88 7.48 20.96
N VAL A 950 -11.38 6.63 20.05
CA VAL A 950 -11.41 6.94 18.61
C VAL A 950 -12.83 6.66 18.12
N GLY A 951 -13.54 7.72 17.74
CA GLY A 951 -14.86 7.63 17.13
C GLY A 951 -14.74 7.34 15.63
N ALA A 952 -15.23 8.25 14.78
CA ALA A 952 -15.19 8.07 13.33
C ALA A 952 -13.83 8.46 12.73
N VAL A 953 -13.37 7.68 11.76
CA VAL A 953 -12.24 8.03 10.89
C VAL A 953 -12.74 8.26 9.47
N SER A 954 -12.55 9.46 8.93
CA SER A 954 -12.89 9.79 7.53
C SER A 954 -11.63 9.80 6.67
N LEU A 955 -11.71 9.15 5.51
CA LEU A 955 -10.60 9.02 4.56
C LEU A 955 -11.01 9.63 3.22
N SER A 956 -10.13 10.45 2.65
CA SER A 956 -10.17 10.90 1.26
C SER A 956 -8.83 10.60 0.58
N THR A 957 -8.62 11.09 -0.65
CA THR A 957 -7.36 10.90 -1.38
C THR A 957 -6.20 11.68 -0.72
N HIS A 958 -6.45 12.91 -0.27
CA HIS A 958 -5.43 13.79 0.30
C HIS A 958 -5.67 14.20 1.76
N ARG A 959 -6.73 13.70 2.40
CA ARG A 959 -7.10 14.05 3.78
C ARG A 959 -7.51 12.84 4.60
N VAL A 960 -7.01 12.78 5.83
CA VAL A 960 -7.40 11.82 6.86
C VAL A 960 -7.83 12.58 8.10
N ARG A 961 -9.06 12.35 8.59
CA ARG A 961 -9.53 12.91 9.87
C ARG A 961 -9.86 11.82 10.85
N GLY A 962 -9.38 11.97 12.08
CA GLY A 962 -9.75 11.16 13.22
C GLY A 962 -10.52 11.96 14.24
N HIS A 963 -11.78 11.61 14.44
CA HIS A 963 -12.62 12.19 15.49
C HIS A 963 -12.44 11.42 16.79
N LEU A 964 -12.08 12.12 17.85
CA LEU A 964 -11.90 11.57 19.20
C LEU A 964 -13.05 12.08 20.09
N VAL A 965 -13.68 11.15 20.79
CA VAL A 965 -14.78 11.42 21.72
C VAL A 965 -14.29 11.20 23.16
N SER A 966 -14.81 11.95 24.12
CA SER A 966 -14.58 11.72 25.54
C SER A 966 -15.29 10.44 26.02
N ASP A 967 -14.96 9.97 27.23
CA ASP A 967 -15.68 8.85 27.89
C ASP A 967 -17.22 9.06 27.90
N ASP A 968 -17.68 10.30 28.07
CA ASP A 968 -19.11 10.67 28.05
C ASP A 968 -19.73 10.76 26.64
N GLY A 969 -18.96 10.44 25.58
CA GLY A 969 -19.42 10.46 24.18
C GLY A 969 -19.42 11.83 23.50
N HIS A 970 -18.98 12.90 24.17
CA HIS A 970 -18.90 14.24 23.58
C HIS A 970 -17.67 14.41 22.67
N PRO A 971 -17.75 15.23 21.60
CA PRO A 971 -16.61 15.51 20.74
C PRO A 971 -15.51 16.23 21.52
N ALA A 972 -14.33 15.62 21.57
CA ALA A 972 -13.21 16.11 22.36
C ALA A 972 -12.10 16.73 21.50
N LEU A 973 -11.61 15.98 20.51
CA LEU A 973 -10.53 16.41 19.61
C LEU A 973 -10.77 15.90 18.20
N CYS A 974 -10.33 16.65 17.19
CA CYS A 974 -10.28 16.20 15.80
C CYS A 974 -8.87 16.41 15.25
N VAL A 975 -8.19 15.32 14.91
CA VAL A 975 -6.85 15.36 14.29
C VAL A 975 -7.01 15.18 12.78
N THR A 976 -6.55 16.15 12.01
CA THR A 976 -6.62 16.15 10.55
C THR A 976 -5.21 16.11 9.98
N PHE A 977 -4.95 15.19 9.05
CA PHE A 977 -3.73 15.13 8.25
C PHE A 977 -4.05 15.44 6.80
N GLU A 978 -3.27 16.32 6.17
CA GLU A 978 -3.49 16.77 4.80
C GLU A 978 -2.20 16.68 3.99
N PHE A 979 -2.29 16.12 2.79
CA PHE A 979 -1.18 16.15 1.84
C PHE A 979 -1.39 17.29 0.85
N ARG A 980 -0.58 18.35 0.95
CA ARG A 980 -0.64 19.53 0.07
C ARG A 980 0.76 20.03 -0.29
N GLY A 981 0.97 20.37 -1.56
CA GLY A 981 2.26 20.88 -2.06
C GLY A 981 3.46 19.95 -1.82
N GLY A 982 3.27 18.62 -1.85
CA GLY A 982 4.33 17.62 -1.64
C GLY A 982 4.76 17.42 -0.17
N SER A 983 4.03 18.03 0.78
CA SER A 983 4.32 17.95 2.21
C SER A 983 3.10 17.49 3.03
N LEU A 984 3.38 16.81 4.15
CA LEU A 984 2.34 16.39 5.10
C LEU A 984 2.10 17.48 6.14
N TRP A 985 0.87 17.99 6.17
CA TRP A 985 0.37 18.96 7.13
C TRP A 985 -0.51 18.29 8.17
N ALA A 986 -0.57 18.89 9.36
CA ALA A 986 -1.53 18.52 10.38
C ALA A 986 -2.26 19.74 10.93
N HIS A 987 -3.49 19.48 11.37
CA HIS A 987 -4.36 20.43 12.04
C HIS A 987 -5.09 19.70 13.18
N VAL A 988 -5.18 20.33 14.35
CA VAL A 988 -5.81 19.77 15.55
C VAL A 988 -6.84 20.75 16.10
N ALA A 989 -8.10 20.41 15.88
CA ALA A 989 -9.23 21.14 16.45
C ALA A 989 -9.63 20.55 17.81
N ALA A 990 -9.82 21.40 18.81
CA ALA A 990 -10.26 21.01 20.14
C ALA A 990 -11.71 21.43 20.39
N GLY A 991 -12.51 20.52 20.95
CA GLY A 991 -13.85 20.80 21.43
C GLY A 991 -13.85 21.44 22.83
N ALA A 992 -15.04 21.83 23.30
CA ALA A 992 -15.25 22.46 24.61
C ALA A 992 -14.74 21.60 25.80
N TRP A 993 -14.62 20.28 25.61
CA TRP A 993 -14.05 19.35 26.60
C TRP A 993 -12.66 19.75 27.09
N LEU A 994 -11.77 20.20 26.19
CA LEU A 994 -10.39 20.55 26.55
C LEU A 994 -10.33 21.74 27.51
N ALA A 995 -11.22 22.72 27.34
CA ALA A 995 -11.27 23.93 28.16
C ALA A 995 -11.69 23.63 29.61
N GLY A 996 -12.50 22.58 29.83
CA GLY A 996 -12.95 22.15 31.15
C GLY A 996 -11.89 21.38 31.96
N LEU A 997 -10.72 21.07 31.40
CA LEU A 997 -9.72 20.23 32.05
C LEU A 997 -8.71 21.03 32.90
N PRO A 998 -8.24 20.47 34.03
CA PRO A 998 -7.10 20.99 34.80
C PRO A 998 -5.85 21.17 33.92
N ALA A 999 -4.98 22.13 34.28
CA ALA A 999 -3.76 22.44 33.53
C ALA A 999 -2.85 21.21 33.31
N GLU A 1000 -2.70 20.35 34.32
CA GLU A 1000 -1.92 19.12 34.24
C GLU A 1000 -2.48 18.13 33.20
N ARG A 1001 -3.81 17.96 33.15
CA ARG A 1001 -4.48 17.08 32.16
C ARG A 1001 -4.40 17.65 30.75
N ARG A 1002 -4.51 18.98 30.59
CA ARG A 1002 -4.31 19.66 29.31
C ARG A 1002 -2.89 19.50 28.78
N GLN A 1003 -1.89 19.57 29.66
CA GLN A 1003 -0.49 19.32 29.30
C GLN A 1003 -0.30 17.89 28.76
N GLY A 1004 -0.91 16.89 29.42
CA GLY A 1004 -0.89 15.50 28.95
C GLY A 1004 -1.49 15.32 27.56
N VAL A 1005 -2.61 16.00 27.26
CA VAL A 1005 -3.24 16.00 25.93
C VAL A 1005 -2.30 16.58 24.86
N ALA A 1006 -1.75 17.76 25.10
CA ALA A 1006 -0.90 18.42 24.12
C ALA A 1006 0.42 17.65 23.86
N LEU A 1007 1.00 17.05 24.91
CA LEU A 1007 2.15 16.16 24.78
C LEU A 1007 1.80 14.91 23.93
N ALA A 1008 0.64 14.29 24.16
CA ALA A 1008 0.15 13.14 23.38
C ALA A 1008 -0.11 13.49 21.91
N VAL A 1009 -0.66 14.69 21.64
CA VAL A 1009 -0.84 15.22 20.29
C VAL A 1009 0.51 15.42 19.61
N ALA A 1010 1.48 16.07 20.26
CA ALA A 1010 2.82 16.26 19.70
C ALA A 1010 3.50 14.93 19.35
N TRP A 1011 3.37 13.92 20.21
CA TRP A 1011 3.87 12.57 19.93
C TRP A 1011 3.16 11.94 18.73
N CYS A 1012 1.85 12.11 18.59
CA CYS A 1012 1.07 11.63 17.45
C CYS A 1012 1.51 12.28 16.13
N LEU A 1013 1.76 13.58 16.12
CA LEU A 1013 2.25 14.32 14.95
C LEU A 1013 3.67 13.87 14.55
N CYS A 1014 4.58 13.67 15.52
CA CYS A 1014 5.89 13.09 15.25
C CYS A 1014 5.77 11.68 14.65
N ALA A 1015 4.88 10.86 15.22
CA ALA A 1015 4.63 9.51 14.74
C ALA A 1015 4.02 9.48 13.34
N ALA A 1016 3.23 10.49 12.94
CA ALA A 1016 2.67 10.60 11.60
C ALA A 1016 3.72 11.02 10.55
N GLY A 1017 4.83 11.64 10.99
CA GLY A 1017 5.81 12.25 10.09
C GLY A 1017 5.38 13.63 9.60
N THR A 1018 4.57 14.35 10.38
CA THR A 1018 4.11 15.70 10.06
C THR A 1018 5.30 16.64 9.84
N GLN A 1019 5.29 17.35 8.71
CA GLN A 1019 6.36 18.27 8.36
C GLN A 1019 6.04 19.71 8.76
N LEU A 1020 4.77 20.10 8.61
CA LEU A 1020 4.24 21.43 8.90
C LEU A 1020 2.96 21.29 9.72
N ASN A 1021 2.76 22.20 10.68
CA ASN A 1021 1.58 22.20 11.55
C ASN A 1021 0.89 23.57 11.46
N ASP A 1022 -0.40 23.61 11.15
CA ASP A 1022 -1.11 24.87 10.90
C ASP A 1022 -1.06 25.80 12.13
N GLU A 1023 -1.26 25.27 13.34
CA GLU A 1023 -1.28 26.11 14.56
C GLU A 1023 0.10 26.67 14.92
N GLN A 1024 1.17 25.97 14.53
CA GLN A 1024 2.54 26.43 14.73
C GLN A 1024 2.87 27.56 13.74
N VAL A 1025 2.47 27.40 12.47
CA VAL A 1025 2.65 28.41 11.43
C VAL A 1025 1.87 29.67 11.79
N GLU A 1026 0.61 29.54 12.21
CA GLU A 1026 -0.20 30.66 12.69
C GLU A 1026 0.34 31.29 13.99
N GLY A 1027 0.86 30.49 14.92
CA GLY A 1027 1.45 30.98 16.16
C GLY A 1027 2.69 31.85 15.92
N ILE A 1028 3.53 31.46 14.96
CA ILE A 1028 4.77 32.18 14.61
C ILE A 1028 4.47 33.44 13.77
N LEU A 1029 3.47 33.39 12.89
CA LEU A 1029 3.22 34.42 11.88
C LEU A 1029 2.02 35.34 12.20
N GLY A 1030 1.19 34.97 13.17
CA GLY A 1030 -0.04 35.67 13.56
C GLY A 1030 -1.32 35.01 13.00
N ALA A 1031 -2.41 35.12 13.76
CA ALA A 1031 -3.72 34.55 13.40
C ALA A 1031 -4.28 35.17 12.11
N GLY A 1032 -4.88 34.34 11.23
CA GLY A 1032 -5.44 34.78 9.93
C GLY A 1032 -4.45 34.73 8.75
N SER A 1033 -3.28 34.13 8.95
CA SER A 1033 -2.29 33.92 7.88
C SER A 1033 -2.73 32.78 6.95
N GLY A 1034 -3.27 33.10 5.77
CA GLY A 1034 -3.58 32.10 4.75
C GLY A 1034 -2.29 31.51 4.17
N ALA A 1035 -1.76 30.46 4.80
CA ALA A 1035 -0.54 29.78 4.38
C ALA A 1035 -0.82 28.83 3.21
N LEU A 1036 -0.25 29.13 2.05
CA LEU A 1036 -0.26 28.32 0.83
C LEU A 1036 1.14 27.76 0.57
N VAL A 1037 1.26 26.54 0.03
CA VAL A 1037 2.53 26.05 -0.52
C VAL A 1037 2.39 26.00 -2.03
N SER A 1038 3.23 26.75 -2.75
CA SER A 1038 3.23 26.73 -4.22
C SER A 1038 4.48 25.99 -4.70
N SER A 1039 4.27 24.78 -5.22
CA SER A 1039 5.31 23.81 -5.62
C SER A 1039 6.25 23.43 -4.47
N GLU A 1040 6.89 22.26 -4.55
CA GLU A 1040 7.58 21.54 -3.46
C GLU A 1040 8.66 22.30 -2.65
N GLN A 1041 8.89 23.60 -2.90
CA GLN A 1041 10.04 24.34 -2.40
C GLN A 1041 9.73 25.77 -1.92
N ALA A 1042 8.46 26.24 -1.93
CA ALA A 1042 8.13 27.58 -1.42
C ALA A 1042 6.79 27.65 -0.66
N LEU A 1043 6.84 28.15 0.57
CA LEU A 1043 5.67 28.55 1.37
C LEU A 1043 5.31 30.00 1.02
N HIS A 1044 4.11 30.20 0.50
CA HIS A 1044 3.49 31.49 0.17
C HIS A 1044 2.48 31.84 1.26
N LEU A 1045 2.69 32.93 1.96
CA LEU A 1045 1.75 33.41 2.98
C LEU A 1045 1.08 34.67 2.49
N SER A 1046 -0.25 34.70 2.56
CA SER A 1046 -1.01 35.94 2.41
C SER A 1046 -1.38 36.46 3.78
N VAL A 1047 -0.75 37.56 4.23
CA VAL A 1047 -1.03 38.19 5.52
C VAL A 1047 -1.49 39.62 5.25
N GLY A 1048 -2.78 39.90 5.45
CA GLY A 1048 -3.35 41.24 5.27
C GLY A 1048 -3.14 41.84 3.87
N GLY A 1049 -3.13 41.02 2.82
CA GLY A 1049 -2.87 41.45 1.43
C GLY A 1049 -1.39 41.48 1.02
N ARG A 1050 -0.46 41.07 1.89
CA ARG A 1050 0.97 40.90 1.58
C ARG A 1050 1.26 39.46 1.20
N GLU A 1051 1.94 39.23 0.08
CA GLU A 1051 2.49 37.91 -0.27
C GLU A 1051 3.93 37.76 0.23
N LEU A 1052 4.16 36.82 1.16
CA LEU A 1052 5.50 36.47 1.63
C LEU A 1052 5.87 35.08 1.09
N ARG A 1053 7.03 34.97 0.44
CA ARG A 1053 7.52 33.70 -0.13
C ARG A 1053 8.78 33.22 0.60
N TYR A 1054 8.65 32.08 1.27
CA TYR A 1054 9.66 31.41 2.09
C TYR A 1054 10.16 30.15 1.36
N ARG A 1055 11.47 30.04 1.09
CA ARG A 1055 12.03 28.87 0.39
C ARG A 1055 12.27 27.71 1.34
N LEU A 1056 11.46 26.65 1.21
CA LEU A 1056 11.45 25.49 2.12
C LEU A 1056 12.79 24.73 2.15
N ASP A 1057 13.60 24.82 1.10
CA ASP A 1057 14.83 24.04 0.96
C ASP A 1057 16.10 24.69 1.57
N SER A 1058 16.03 25.97 1.99
CA SER A 1058 17.22 26.60 2.59
C SER A 1058 17.41 26.11 4.03
N ARG A 1059 18.32 25.16 4.23
CA ARG A 1059 18.90 24.81 5.55
C ARG A 1059 19.75 25.94 6.17
N HIS A 1060 19.69 27.14 5.60
CA HIS A 1060 20.39 28.31 6.11
C HIS A 1060 19.59 28.85 7.30
N ASP A 1061 20.26 29.47 8.28
CA ASP A 1061 19.66 29.96 9.53
C ASP A 1061 18.63 31.10 9.33
N GLU A 1062 18.43 31.56 8.09
CA GLU A 1062 17.57 32.69 7.71
C GLU A 1062 16.68 32.34 6.52
N TRP A 1063 15.37 32.55 6.63
CA TRP A 1063 14.47 32.52 5.48
C TRP A 1063 14.42 33.90 4.83
N ALA A 1064 14.78 34.00 3.56
CA ALA A 1064 14.73 35.25 2.80
C ALA A 1064 13.40 35.40 2.03
N ILE A 1065 12.79 36.58 2.13
CA ILE A 1065 11.63 37.00 1.33
C ILE A 1065 12.08 37.18 -0.12
N THR A 1066 11.39 36.55 -1.07
CA THR A 1066 11.79 36.57 -2.49
C THR A 1066 10.98 37.51 -3.39
N ARG A 1067 9.88 38.11 -2.91
CA ARG A 1067 9.17 39.19 -3.60
C ARG A 1067 8.35 40.03 -2.61
N GLU A 1068 8.47 41.34 -2.73
CA GLU A 1068 7.68 42.35 -2.03
C GLU A 1068 6.90 43.09 -3.14
N SER A 1069 5.58 43.12 -3.08
CA SER A 1069 4.80 44.02 -3.93
C SER A 1069 4.84 45.43 -3.32
N ASP A 1070 5.27 46.41 -4.11
CA ASP A 1070 5.57 47.82 -3.74
C ASP A 1070 4.68 48.45 -2.64
N MET A 1071 5.34 49.00 -1.59
CA MET A 1071 5.02 50.19 -0.74
C MET A 1071 5.30 49.98 0.80
N PRO A 1072 5.61 51.06 1.57
CA PRO A 1072 6.83 51.17 2.37
C PRO A 1072 6.73 50.89 3.90
N ASP A 1073 7.91 50.79 4.52
CA ASP A 1073 8.26 51.12 5.92
C ASP A 1073 7.82 50.20 7.08
N ARG A 1074 7.81 48.87 6.88
CA ARG A 1074 7.95 47.93 8.03
C ARG A 1074 9.01 46.88 7.77
N GLN A 1075 9.91 46.71 8.73
CA GLN A 1075 10.98 45.70 8.71
C GLN A 1075 10.43 44.30 8.42
N PRO A 1076 11.14 43.48 7.61
CA PRO A 1076 10.74 42.11 7.30
C PRO A 1076 10.70 41.24 8.56
N VAL A 1077 9.67 40.39 8.68
CA VAL A 1077 9.60 39.36 9.74
C VAL A 1077 10.59 38.26 9.41
N VAL A 1078 11.84 38.42 9.89
CA VAL A 1078 12.87 37.39 9.80
C VAL A 1078 12.58 36.34 10.87
N VAL A 1079 12.01 35.21 10.46
CA VAL A 1079 11.78 34.07 11.36
C VAL A 1079 13.13 33.42 11.64
N ARG A 1080 13.64 33.60 12.87
CA ARG A 1080 14.83 32.92 13.36
C ARG A 1080 14.47 32.04 14.55
N PRO A 1081 14.90 30.77 14.56
CA PRO A 1081 15.66 30.07 13.52
C PRO A 1081 14.76 29.40 12.46
N ALA A 1082 15.34 29.13 11.30
CA ALA A 1082 14.59 28.64 10.14
C ALA A 1082 13.83 27.31 10.36
N TRP A 1083 14.35 26.43 11.20
CA TRP A 1083 13.71 25.16 11.55
C TRP A 1083 12.43 25.31 12.38
N SER A 1084 12.18 26.48 13.00
CA SER A 1084 11.00 26.70 13.86
C SER A 1084 9.66 26.62 13.13
N LEU A 1085 9.64 26.74 11.79
CA LEU A 1085 8.46 26.55 10.96
C LEU A 1085 8.22 25.09 10.59
N ARG A 1086 9.26 24.24 10.61
CA ARG A 1086 9.19 22.82 10.22
C ARG A 1086 9.15 21.93 11.44
N PHE A 1087 7.99 21.36 11.70
CA PHE A 1087 7.77 20.43 12.81
C PHE A 1087 8.76 19.25 12.79
N GLN A 1088 9.09 18.72 11.62
CA GLN A 1088 10.07 17.62 11.44
C GLN A 1088 11.52 17.98 11.81
N ASP A 1089 11.88 19.26 11.71
CA ASP A 1089 13.25 19.75 11.89
C ASP A 1089 13.48 20.25 13.32
N MET A 1090 12.45 20.25 14.15
CA MET A 1090 12.56 20.60 15.56
C MET A 1090 13.61 19.72 16.26
N PRO A 1091 14.42 20.30 17.17
CA PRO A 1091 15.54 19.62 17.80
C PRO A 1091 15.11 18.64 18.90
N TRP A 1092 13.92 18.03 18.79
CA TRP A 1092 13.40 17.14 19.82
C TRP A 1092 14.13 15.81 19.83
N ARG A 1093 14.81 15.52 20.95
CA ARG A 1093 15.30 14.19 21.22
C ARG A 1093 14.24 13.36 21.94
N TYR A 1094 14.30 12.05 21.78
CA TYR A 1094 13.46 11.11 22.52
C TYR A 1094 13.54 11.36 24.04
N ASP A 1095 14.76 11.62 24.53
CA ASP A 1095 14.99 11.88 25.95
C ASP A 1095 14.29 13.16 26.42
N ASP A 1096 14.23 14.20 25.59
CA ASP A 1096 13.52 15.46 25.89
C ASP A 1096 12.01 15.21 26.08
N PHE A 1097 11.41 14.38 25.23
CA PHE A 1097 10.01 13.96 25.36
C PHE A 1097 9.75 13.19 26.66
N THR A 1098 10.65 12.25 27.01
CA THR A 1098 10.50 11.48 28.25
C THR A 1098 10.75 12.31 29.52
N ALA A 1099 11.65 13.30 29.48
CA ALA A 1099 11.85 14.19 30.61
C ALA A 1099 10.60 15.05 30.90
N ARG A 1100 9.94 15.54 29.84
CA ARG A 1100 8.76 16.42 29.95
C ARG A 1100 7.50 15.72 30.44
N TRP A 1101 7.31 14.44 30.14
CA TRP A 1101 6.19 13.68 30.71
C TRP A 1101 6.35 13.36 32.20
N ARG A 1102 7.58 13.50 32.75
CA ARG A 1102 7.87 13.33 34.18
C ARG A 1102 7.73 14.61 34.99
N THR A 1103 7.76 15.78 34.33
CA THR A 1103 7.76 17.07 35.01
C THR A 1103 6.36 17.68 35.02
N PRO A 1104 5.78 17.98 36.20
CA PRO A 1104 4.49 18.66 36.28
C PRO A 1104 4.58 20.06 35.67
N ALA A 1105 3.53 20.50 34.99
CA ALA A 1105 3.47 21.82 34.37
C ALA A 1105 3.80 22.95 35.37
N PRO A 1106 4.59 23.96 34.97
CA PRO A 1106 4.73 25.17 35.77
C PRO A 1106 3.36 25.85 35.94
N ALA A 1107 3.07 26.30 37.16
CA ALA A 1107 1.80 26.95 37.50
C ALA A 1107 1.63 28.24 36.67
N GLY A 1108 0.61 28.27 35.80
CA GLY A 1108 0.28 29.43 34.96
C GLY A 1108 0.23 29.18 33.45
N ALA A 1109 0.55 27.97 32.97
CA ALA A 1109 0.39 27.62 31.55
C ALA A 1109 -1.10 27.55 31.16
N GLY A 1110 -1.54 28.41 30.25
CA GLY A 1110 -2.86 28.39 29.64
C GLY A 1110 -3.07 27.18 28.71
N THR A 1111 -4.03 27.25 27.79
CA THR A 1111 -4.21 26.28 26.69
C THR A 1111 -3.02 26.21 25.71
N THR A 1112 -1.98 27.00 25.95
CA THR A 1112 -0.73 27.08 25.20
C THR A 1112 0.28 26.11 25.80
N LEU A 1113 0.62 25.06 25.03
CA LEU A 1113 1.77 24.23 25.38
C LEU A 1113 3.02 24.88 24.79
N ASP A 1114 3.74 25.64 25.62
CA ASP A 1114 5.02 26.21 25.23
C ASP A 1114 6.14 25.16 25.30
N LEU A 1115 6.38 24.47 24.17
CA LEU A 1115 7.49 23.54 24.04
C LEU A 1115 8.79 24.32 23.72
N ALA A 1116 9.36 24.99 24.72
CA ALA A 1116 10.64 25.76 24.64
C ALA A 1116 10.58 27.11 23.91
N GLY A 1117 9.55 27.92 24.12
CA GLY A 1117 9.39 29.26 23.54
C GLY A 1117 8.79 29.29 22.13
N GLN A 1118 8.07 28.25 21.70
CA GLN A 1118 7.68 28.00 20.28
C GLN A 1118 6.31 27.28 20.13
N GLU A 1119 5.30 27.75 20.87
CA GLU A 1119 3.94 27.21 21.13
C GLU A 1119 3.27 26.25 20.13
N ILE A 1120 2.72 25.14 20.66
CA ILE A 1120 1.59 24.39 20.07
C ILE A 1120 0.29 24.94 20.67
N ARG A 1121 -0.55 25.61 19.87
CA ARG A 1121 -1.89 26.08 20.26
C ARG A 1121 -2.94 25.04 19.86
N LEU A 1122 -3.88 24.73 20.76
CA LEU A 1122 -5.07 23.95 20.43
C LEU A 1122 -6.24 24.94 20.26
N VAL A 1123 -6.81 25.02 19.06
CA VAL A 1123 -7.88 25.98 18.74
C VAL A 1123 -9.23 25.44 19.24
N SER A 1124 -9.95 26.25 20.03
CA SER A 1124 -11.33 25.96 20.43
C SER A 1124 -12.26 26.30 19.27
N THR A 1125 -13.18 25.39 18.91
CA THR A 1125 -14.16 25.58 17.83
C THR A 1125 -15.22 26.66 18.11
N GLU A 1126 -15.16 27.38 19.23
CA GLU A 1126 -16.05 28.51 19.53
C GLU A 1126 -15.40 29.85 19.16
N GLN A 1127 -15.30 30.12 17.86
CA GLN A 1127 -15.43 31.48 17.33
C GLN A 1127 -16.41 31.43 16.15
N PRO A 1128 -17.59 32.07 16.24
CA PRO A 1128 -18.48 32.18 15.10
C PRO A 1128 -17.90 33.18 14.10
N GLU A 1129 -17.86 32.76 12.83
CA GLU A 1129 -17.73 33.52 11.57
C GLU A 1129 -16.76 34.71 11.49
#